data_AF-A0A928WIV5-F1
#
_entry.id   AF-A0A928WIV5-F1
#
_cell.length_a   1.000
_cell.length_b   1.000
_cell.length_c   1.000
_cell.angle_alpha   90.00
_cell.angle_beta   90.00
_cell.angle_gamma   90.00
#
_symmetry.space_group_name_H-M   'P 1'
#
loop_
_entity.id
_entity.type
_entity.pdbx_description
1 polymer ?
#
loop_
_entity_poly.entity_id
_entity_poly.type
_entity_poly.pdbx_seq_one_letter_code
_entity_poly.pdbx_strand_id
1 'polypeptide(L)'
;MTSEVLIIGGGVIGLAIAVELKLRGAKVTVFCHDYQAAATHAAAGMLAPDAENIPNEAMRSLCRRSRALYPDWTRKLADLTGLNTGYWPCGILAPVYEGQGDKVNASPLPSPDSPYWLNQVAIHQYQPGLGAEVVGGWWYPEDGQVDNRALARVLWTAAESLGVELKDGIKVEAFLQQQGEVIGVQTNIGTIHADHYVLATGAWSNTLIPLPVRPRKGQMLSVRVPDFIPELPLTRVLFGENIYIVPRRDRTIIIGATSEDVGFTPHNTPAGIQTLLQQAINLYPQLQDYPIQQFWWGFRPATPDELPILGTSHCQNLTLATGHYRNGILLAPITAALIADLIWQQKSDPILSNFYYTRFHTQSSTPSRMVTHFSIPQTPHSALPTQHSPLTIAGRTFQSRLMTGTGKYRSIEEMQQSIIASGCEIVTVAVRRVQTKAPGHQGLAEALDWTKIWMLPNTAGCATAEEAIRVARLGREMAKLLGQEDNNFIKLEVIPDPKYLLPDPIGTLQAAEQLVKEGFAVLPYINADPMLAKRLEEIGCATVMPLASPIGSGQGLKTTANIQIIIENASIPVVVDAGIGSPSEAAQAMELGADALLINSAIALAKNPPAMAQAMNLAAVAGRLAYLAGRMPLKTYASASSPLTGTIN
;
A
#
# COMPACT_ATOMS: atom_id res chain seq x y z
N MET A 1 11.93 -15.86 -38.56
CA MET A 1 11.71 -14.42 -38.72
C MET A 1 12.50 -13.74 -37.61
N THR A 2 13.41 -12.81 -37.92
CA THR A 2 14.12 -12.03 -36.90
C THR A 2 13.23 -10.86 -36.50
N SER A 3 12.49 -11.00 -35.40
CA SER A 3 11.71 -9.89 -34.83
C SER A 3 12.65 -8.89 -34.15
N GLU A 4 12.46 -7.60 -34.42
CA GLU A 4 13.13 -6.50 -33.72
C GLU A 4 12.45 -6.23 -32.39
N VAL A 5 13.17 -6.41 -31.29
CA VAL A 5 12.67 -6.18 -29.92
C VAL A 5 13.40 -5.01 -29.29
N LEU A 6 12.64 -3.99 -28.88
CA LEU A 6 13.14 -2.86 -28.12
C LEU A 6 12.80 -3.01 -26.64
N ILE A 7 13.83 -3.13 -25.81
CA ILE A 7 13.70 -3.20 -24.35
C ILE A 7 13.98 -1.82 -23.75
N ILE A 8 13.08 -1.34 -22.91
CA ILE A 8 13.15 -0.03 -22.29
C ILE A 8 13.49 -0.23 -20.81
N GLY A 9 14.73 0.08 -20.45
CA GLY A 9 15.31 -0.10 -19.12
C GLY A 9 16.42 -1.15 -19.10
N GLY A 10 17.64 -0.73 -18.76
CA GLY A 10 18.83 -1.61 -18.64
C GLY A 10 19.17 -2.07 -17.23
N GLY A 11 18.17 -2.18 -16.36
CA GLY A 11 18.37 -2.87 -15.08
C GLY A 11 18.56 -4.38 -15.28
N VAL A 12 18.79 -5.10 -14.18
CA VAL A 12 18.98 -6.57 -14.18
C VAL A 12 17.89 -7.32 -14.95
N ILE A 13 16.62 -6.88 -14.85
CA ILE A 13 15.48 -7.50 -15.52
C ILE A 13 15.58 -7.31 -17.03
N GLY A 14 15.77 -6.07 -17.50
CA GLY A 14 15.85 -5.75 -18.91
C GLY A 14 17.05 -6.41 -19.59
N LEU A 15 18.22 -6.38 -18.95
CA LEU A 15 19.42 -7.05 -19.46
C LEU A 15 19.28 -8.58 -19.49
N ALA A 16 18.68 -9.19 -18.47
CA ALA A 16 18.45 -10.63 -18.46
C ALA A 16 17.49 -11.05 -19.59
N ILE A 17 16.41 -10.30 -19.81
CA ILE A 17 15.48 -10.51 -20.94
C ILE A 17 16.22 -10.33 -22.28
N ALA A 18 17.08 -9.31 -22.39
CA ALA A 18 17.84 -9.03 -23.61
C ALA A 18 18.75 -10.20 -24.01
N VAL A 19 19.52 -10.72 -23.06
CA VAL A 19 20.41 -11.87 -23.25
C VAL A 19 19.59 -13.09 -23.67
N GLU A 20 18.50 -13.39 -22.97
CA GLU A 20 17.67 -14.56 -23.24
C GLU A 20 17.00 -14.49 -24.62
N LEU A 21 16.43 -13.35 -25.01
CA LEU A 21 15.85 -13.14 -26.34
C LEU A 21 16.91 -13.23 -27.45
N LYS A 22 18.11 -12.69 -27.21
CA LYS A 22 19.20 -12.73 -28.18
C LYS A 22 19.70 -14.15 -28.42
N LEU A 23 19.83 -14.96 -27.36
CA LEU A 23 20.18 -16.39 -27.47
C LEU A 23 19.15 -17.20 -28.27
N ARG A 24 17.90 -16.74 -28.34
CA ARG A 24 16.82 -17.35 -29.12
C ARG A 24 16.76 -16.86 -30.57
N GLY A 25 17.59 -15.88 -30.94
CA GLY A 25 17.72 -15.36 -32.30
C GLY A 25 16.99 -14.04 -32.57
N ALA A 26 16.47 -13.36 -31.55
CA ALA A 26 15.86 -12.03 -31.73
C ALA A 26 16.92 -10.95 -32.00
N LYS A 27 16.54 -9.89 -32.73
CA LYS A 27 17.36 -8.67 -32.83
C LYS A 27 16.94 -7.74 -31.70
N VAL A 28 17.83 -7.49 -30.75
CA VAL A 28 17.49 -6.77 -29.51
C VAL A 28 18.27 -5.48 -29.38
N THR A 29 17.56 -4.41 -29.05
CA THR A 29 18.13 -3.12 -28.64
C THR A 29 17.63 -2.79 -27.23
N VAL A 30 18.50 -2.27 -26.35
CA VAL A 30 18.15 -1.86 -24.98
C VAL A 30 18.41 -0.38 -24.82
N PHE A 31 17.37 0.38 -24.48
CA PHE A 31 17.49 1.80 -24.14
C PHE A 31 17.55 1.99 -22.62
N CYS A 32 18.57 2.71 -22.18
CA CYS A 32 18.80 3.08 -20.80
C CYS A 32 18.85 4.61 -20.71
N HIS A 33 18.06 5.19 -19.80
CA HIS A 33 18.16 6.61 -19.52
C HIS A 33 19.41 6.93 -18.70
N ASP A 34 19.60 6.18 -17.62
CA ASP A 34 20.77 6.21 -16.74
C ASP A 34 20.94 4.81 -16.14
N TYR A 35 22.01 4.13 -16.55
CA TYR A 35 22.34 2.80 -16.04
C TYR A 35 22.59 2.79 -14.53
N GLN A 36 23.24 3.82 -13.97
CA GLN A 36 23.61 3.88 -12.56
C GLN A 36 22.40 4.12 -11.64
N ALA A 37 21.35 4.75 -12.16
CA ALA A 37 20.10 4.98 -11.41
C ALA A 37 19.32 3.68 -11.12
N ALA A 38 19.63 2.56 -11.78
CA ALA A 38 18.88 1.32 -11.61
C ALA A 38 18.96 0.77 -10.18
N ALA A 39 17.82 0.29 -9.66
CA ALA A 39 17.73 -0.38 -8.35
C ALA A 39 18.70 -1.57 -8.21
N THR A 40 19.11 -2.15 -9.34
CA THR A 40 20.12 -3.21 -9.43
C THR A 40 21.42 -2.85 -8.72
N HIS A 41 21.93 -1.63 -8.87
CA HIS A 41 23.21 -1.21 -8.25
C HIS A 41 23.10 -1.00 -6.75
N ALA A 42 21.89 -0.68 -6.29
CA ALA A 42 21.60 -0.45 -4.89
C ALA A 42 21.30 -1.74 -4.12
N ALA A 43 20.78 -2.79 -4.76
CA ALA A 43 20.35 -4.03 -4.08
C ALA A 43 21.47 -4.72 -3.27
N ALA A 44 21.08 -5.59 -2.34
CA ALA A 44 22.02 -6.44 -1.59
C ALA A 44 22.37 -7.75 -2.31
N GLY A 45 21.52 -8.18 -3.25
CA GLY A 45 21.73 -9.44 -3.99
C GLY A 45 21.44 -10.71 -3.19
N MET A 46 20.58 -10.66 -2.18
CA MET A 46 20.09 -11.89 -1.52
C MET A 46 19.18 -12.70 -2.45
N LEU A 47 19.27 -14.02 -2.32
CA LEU A 47 18.46 -15.01 -3.05
C LEU A 47 17.68 -15.81 -2.01
N ALA A 48 16.62 -15.18 -1.49
CA ALA A 48 16.04 -15.51 -0.18
C ALA A 48 14.52 -15.80 -0.21
N PRO A 49 14.00 -16.69 -1.09
CA PRO A 49 12.57 -17.01 -1.12
C PRO A 49 12.01 -17.47 0.23
N ASP A 50 12.81 -18.21 1.00
CA ASP A 50 12.36 -18.88 2.22
C ASP A 50 12.63 -18.01 3.45
N ALA A 51 13.83 -17.43 3.56
CA ALA A 51 14.17 -16.55 4.69
C ALA A 51 13.32 -15.27 4.75
N GLU A 52 12.90 -14.70 3.61
CA GLU A 52 11.99 -13.54 3.58
C GLU A 52 10.53 -13.89 3.94
N ASN A 53 10.20 -15.18 4.11
CA ASN A 53 8.86 -15.67 4.44
C ASN A 53 7.76 -15.08 3.53
N ILE A 54 7.97 -15.14 2.21
CA ILE A 54 7.06 -14.56 1.21
C ILE A 54 5.65 -15.12 1.41
N PRO A 55 4.62 -14.30 1.70
CA PRO A 55 3.30 -14.80 2.10
C PRO A 55 2.49 -15.38 0.92
N ASN A 56 2.54 -14.73 -0.24
CA ASN A 56 1.80 -15.15 -1.43
C ASN A 56 2.43 -16.41 -2.05
N GLU A 57 1.62 -17.45 -2.27
CA GLU A 57 2.08 -18.75 -2.77
C GLU A 57 2.63 -18.68 -4.20
N ALA A 58 1.96 -17.96 -5.12
CA ALA A 58 2.42 -17.81 -6.50
C ALA A 58 3.78 -17.10 -6.55
N MET A 59 3.96 -16.06 -5.73
CA MET A 59 5.23 -15.36 -5.60
C MET A 59 6.32 -16.26 -5.01
N ARG A 60 6.01 -16.99 -3.93
CA ARG A 60 6.96 -17.93 -3.31
C ARG A 60 7.40 -19.01 -4.30
N SER A 61 6.45 -19.57 -5.05
CA SER A 61 6.70 -20.55 -6.11
C SER A 61 7.59 -19.98 -7.23
N LEU A 62 7.29 -18.76 -7.71
CA LEU A 62 8.09 -18.06 -8.71
C LEU A 62 9.52 -17.83 -8.21
N CYS A 63 9.69 -17.36 -6.98
CA CYS A 63 10.98 -17.11 -6.35
C CYS A 63 11.80 -18.39 -6.18
N ARG A 64 11.20 -19.50 -5.71
CA ARG A 64 11.88 -20.81 -5.58
C ARG A 64 12.29 -21.37 -6.95
N ARG A 65 11.41 -21.30 -7.95
CA ARG A 65 11.73 -21.65 -9.35
C ARG A 65 12.92 -20.84 -9.85
N SER A 66 12.95 -19.54 -9.58
CA SER A 66 14.06 -18.68 -9.98
C SER A 66 15.37 -19.02 -9.26
N ARG A 67 15.33 -19.26 -7.95
CA ARG A 67 16.50 -19.68 -7.16
C ARG A 67 17.13 -20.94 -7.73
N ALA A 68 16.32 -21.93 -8.12
CA ALA A 68 16.80 -23.18 -8.72
C ALA A 68 17.55 -22.97 -10.05
N LEU A 69 17.29 -21.88 -10.77
CA LEU A 69 17.99 -21.55 -12.03
C LEU A 69 19.38 -20.94 -11.81
N TYR A 70 19.66 -20.35 -10.64
CA TYR A 70 20.86 -19.55 -10.41
C TYR A 70 22.20 -20.27 -10.67
N PRO A 71 22.42 -21.52 -10.18
CA PRO A 71 23.70 -22.21 -10.39
C PRO A 71 24.05 -22.36 -11.88
N ASP A 72 23.09 -22.78 -12.69
CA ASP A 72 23.31 -22.99 -14.12
C ASP A 72 23.29 -21.67 -14.90
N TRP A 73 22.44 -20.72 -14.53
CA TRP A 73 22.35 -19.41 -15.18
C TRP A 73 23.65 -18.63 -15.01
N THR A 74 24.21 -18.59 -13.80
CA THR A 74 25.46 -17.88 -13.54
C THR A 74 26.67 -18.56 -14.17
N ARG A 75 26.68 -19.90 -14.25
CA ARG A 75 27.71 -20.65 -15.00
C ARG A 75 27.68 -20.30 -16.48
N LYS A 76 26.51 -20.34 -17.12
CA LYS A 76 26.35 -19.97 -18.54
C LYS A 76 26.80 -18.53 -18.82
N LEU A 77 26.46 -17.59 -17.93
CA LEU A 77 26.92 -16.21 -18.05
C LEU A 77 28.44 -16.10 -17.91
N ALA A 78 29.05 -16.86 -17.00
CA ALA A 78 30.50 -16.91 -16.86
C ALA A 78 31.17 -17.52 -18.10
N ASP A 79 30.60 -18.60 -18.66
CA ASP A 79 31.11 -19.23 -19.89
C ASP A 79 31.04 -18.26 -21.09
N LEU A 80 29.99 -17.43 -21.17
CA LEU A 80 29.81 -16.44 -22.22
C LEU A 80 30.75 -15.23 -22.10
N THR A 81 31.09 -14.81 -20.89
CA THR A 81 31.77 -13.52 -20.64
C THR A 81 33.18 -13.64 -20.10
N GLY A 82 33.54 -14.80 -19.54
CA GLY A 82 34.75 -14.98 -18.74
C GLY A 82 34.71 -14.28 -17.37
N LEU A 83 33.56 -13.70 -16.97
CA LEU A 83 33.41 -12.92 -15.75
C LEU A 83 32.58 -13.67 -14.70
N ASN A 84 32.88 -13.44 -13.41
CA ASN A 84 32.16 -14.06 -12.31
C ASN A 84 31.07 -13.13 -11.75
N THR A 85 29.86 -13.66 -11.53
CA THR A 85 28.72 -12.92 -10.96
C THR A 85 28.81 -12.74 -9.44
N GLY A 86 29.74 -13.41 -8.77
CA GLY A 86 29.83 -13.46 -7.31
C GLY A 86 28.73 -14.31 -6.66
N TYR A 87 28.12 -15.26 -7.39
CA TYR A 87 27.13 -16.19 -6.83
C TYR A 87 27.75 -17.03 -5.71
N TRP A 88 27.07 -17.06 -4.57
CA TRP A 88 27.50 -17.80 -3.38
C TRP A 88 26.30 -18.47 -2.72
N PRO A 89 26.16 -19.81 -2.85
CA PRO A 89 25.13 -20.59 -2.15
C PRO A 89 25.55 -20.80 -0.69
N CYS A 90 25.53 -19.71 0.08
CA CYS A 90 26.04 -19.69 1.45
C CYS A 90 24.97 -19.98 2.52
N GLY A 91 23.72 -20.17 2.13
CA GLY A 91 22.59 -20.16 3.04
C GLY A 91 22.33 -18.81 3.70
N ILE A 92 21.21 -18.75 4.41
CA ILE A 92 20.80 -17.59 5.20
C ILE A 92 20.44 -18.06 6.61
N LEU A 93 20.96 -17.34 7.60
CA LEU A 93 20.62 -17.52 9.00
C LEU A 93 19.72 -16.37 9.44
N ALA A 94 18.58 -16.68 10.06
CA ALA A 94 17.63 -15.69 10.57
C ALA A 94 17.52 -15.76 12.11
N PRO A 95 18.37 -15.03 12.85
CA PRO A 95 18.32 -14.97 14.30
C PRO A 95 17.00 -14.39 14.84
N VAL A 96 16.58 -14.87 16.01
CA VAL A 96 15.34 -14.49 16.70
C VAL A 96 15.66 -14.03 18.12
N TYR A 97 14.93 -13.01 18.60
CA TYR A 97 15.05 -12.42 19.94
C TYR A 97 13.88 -12.83 20.85
N GLU A 98 14.04 -12.68 22.16
CA GLU A 98 13.00 -12.92 23.16
C GLU A 98 11.78 -12.00 22.94
N GLY A 99 10.56 -12.54 23.09
CA GLY A 99 9.32 -11.81 22.81
C GLY A 99 8.75 -11.97 21.38
N GLN A 100 9.48 -12.57 20.45
CA GLN A 100 8.99 -12.92 19.10
C GLN A 100 8.30 -14.30 19.06
N GLY A 101 7.50 -14.62 20.09
CA GLY A 101 7.01 -15.96 20.45
C GLY A 101 6.25 -16.73 19.36
N ASP A 102 5.63 -16.05 18.39
CA ASP A 102 4.89 -16.69 17.30
C ASP A 102 5.80 -17.29 16.21
N LYS A 103 7.07 -16.87 16.11
CA LYS A 103 8.04 -17.39 15.12
C LYS A 103 8.74 -18.69 15.54
N VAL A 104 8.61 -19.08 16.82
CA VAL A 104 9.25 -20.30 17.37
C VAL A 104 8.38 -21.55 17.15
N ASN A 105 7.05 -21.38 17.03
CA ASN A 105 6.08 -22.48 16.98
C ASN A 105 5.60 -22.89 15.58
N ALA A 106 6.01 -22.18 14.52
CA ALA A 106 5.74 -22.62 13.15
C ALA A 106 6.77 -23.69 12.74
N SER A 107 6.60 -24.91 13.24
CA SER A 107 7.35 -26.07 12.76
C SER A 107 6.61 -26.65 11.55
N PRO A 108 7.10 -26.50 10.30
CA PRO A 108 6.64 -27.36 9.23
C PRO A 108 7.14 -28.76 9.52
N LEU A 109 6.34 -29.78 9.18
CA LEU A 109 6.78 -31.17 9.18
C LEU A 109 8.18 -31.29 8.55
N PRO A 110 9.09 -32.11 9.13
CA PRO A 110 10.43 -32.26 8.59
C PRO A 110 10.35 -32.84 7.18
N SER A 111 10.66 -32.01 6.19
CA SER A 111 11.01 -32.41 4.83
C SER A 111 12.50 -32.10 4.63
N PRO A 112 13.19 -32.76 3.68
CA PRO A 112 14.60 -32.46 3.37
C PRO A 112 14.85 -30.98 3.04
N ASP A 113 13.81 -30.29 2.56
CA ASP A 113 13.82 -28.88 2.13
C ASP A 113 13.23 -27.91 3.18
N SER A 114 12.94 -28.38 4.40
CA SER A 114 12.37 -27.54 5.47
C SER A 114 13.45 -26.74 6.21
N PRO A 115 13.16 -25.49 6.65
CA PRO A 115 14.10 -24.70 7.44
C PRO A 115 14.40 -25.38 8.79
N TYR A 116 15.65 -25.27 9.23
CA TYR A 116 16.11 -25.91 10.46
C TYR A 116 16.12 -24.89 11.60
N TRP A 117 15.41 -25.17 12.68
CA TRP A 117 15.51 -24.35 13.89
C TRP A 117 16.81 -24.68 14.66
N LEU A 118 17.60 -23.66 14.95
CA LEU A 118 18.77 -23.73 15.81
C LEU A 118 18.43 -23.04 17.13
N ASN A 119 18.50 -23.79 18.24
CA ASN A 119 18.38 -23.20 19.58
C ASN A 119 19.58 -22.27 19.88
N GLN A 120 19.50 -21.51 20.98
CA GLN A 120 20.54 -20.54 21.36
C GLN A 120 21.96 -21.12 21.33
N VAL A 121 22.19 -22.28 21.93
CA VAL A 121 23.53 -22.89 21.94
C VAL A 121 23.98 -23.25 20.52
N ALA A 122 23.09 -23.91 19.75
CA ALA A 122 23.39 -24.35 18.41
C ALA A 122 23.65 -23.17 17.45
N ILE A 123 22.87 -22.09 17.52
CA ILE A 123 23.04 -20.94 16.61
C ILE A 123 24.35 -20.20 16.88
N HIS A 124 24.75 -20.03 18.14
CA HIS A 124 26.02 -19.39 18.49
C HIS A 124 27.25 -20.25 18.19
N GLN A 125 27.13 -21.57 18.26
CA GLN A 125 28.16 -22.49 17.75
C GLN A 125 28.23 -22.45 16.23
N TYR A 126 27.07 -22.40 15.56
CA TYR A 126 26.98 -22.40 14.11
C TYR A 126 27.50 -21.10 13.50
N GLN A 127 27.19 -19.95 14.11
CA GLN A 127 27.69 -18.62 13.76
C GLN A 127 28.13 -17.87 15.03
N PRO A 128 29.43 -17.89 15.35
CA PRO A 128 29.97 -17.11 16.45
C PRO A 128 29.84 -15.61 16.20
N GLY A 129 29.75 -14.83 17.28
CA GLY A 129 29.73 -13.36 17.25
C GLY A 129 28.35 -12.72 17.07
N LEU A 130 27.26 -13.51 17.03
CA LEU A 130 25.89 -12.97 17.13
C LEU A 130 25.68 -12.26 18.48
N GLY A 131 24.77 -11.28 18.50
CA GLY A 131 24.38 -10.57 19.72
C GLY A 131 23.86 -11.51 20.82
N ALA A 132 24.14 -11.16 22.08
CA ALA A 132 23.82 -12.01 23.24
C ALA A 132 22.30 -12.21 23.47
N GLU A 133 21.47 -11.30 22.94
CA GLU A 133 20.01 -11.36 23.03
C GLU A 133 19.36 -12.33 22.03
N VAL A 134 20.15 -12.94 21.14
CA VAL A 134 19.67 -13.97 20.22
C VAL A 134 19.36 -15.24 21.01
N VAL A 135 18.10 -15.70 20.95
CA VAL A 135 17.62 -16.90 21.66
C VAL A 135 17.55 -18.15 20.77
N GLY A 136 17.80 -17.99 19.47
CA GLY A 136 17.75 -19.04 18.47
C GLY A 136 17.65 -18.45 17.07
N GLY A 137 17.36 -19.28 16.08
CA GLY A 137 17.06 -18.79 14.74
C GLY A 137 16.89 -19.89 13.71
N TRP A 138 16.39 -19.48 12.54
CA TRP A 138 16.11 -20.37 11.43
C TRP A 138 17.28 -20.42 10.45
N TRP A 139 17.67 -21.62 10.04
CA TRP A 139 18.68 -21.88 9.04
C TRP A 139 18.05 -22.30 7.72
N TYR A 140 18.34 -21.56 6.66
CA TYR A 140 17.86 -21.77 5.29
C TYR A 140 19.07 -22.11 4.39
N PRO A 141 19.45 -23.40 4.25
CA PRO A 141 20.66 -23.78 3.53
C PRO A 141 20.59 -23.52 2.03
N GLU A 142 19.40 -23.62 1.44
CA GLU A 142 19.19 -23.49 0.00
C GLU A 142 19.16 -22.03 -0.47
N ASP A 143 18.94 -21.09 0.43
CA ASP A 143 19.02 -19.66 0.12
C ASP A 143 20.49 -19.23 -0.07
N GLY A 144 20.71 -18.03 -0.60
CA GLY A 144 22.08 -17.56 -0.81
C GLY A 144 22.16 -16.12 -1.25
N GLN A 145 23.19 -15.82 -2.04
CA GLN A 145 23.43 -14.48 -2.53
C GLN A 145 24.17 -14.47 -3.87
N VAL A 146 24.15 -13.32 -4.52
CA VAL A 146 24.97 -12.96 -5.67
C VAL A 146 25.48 -11.54 -5.47
N ASP A 147 26.64 -11.21 -6.00
CA ASP A 147 27.06 -9.81 -6.09
C ASP A 147 26.23 -9.12 -7.19
N ASN A 148 25.28 -8.29 -6.76
CA ASN A 148 24.37 -7.57 -7.65
C ASN A 148 25.09 -6.64 -8.63
N ARG A 149 26.22 -6.02 -8.23
CA ARG A 149 26.99 -5.13 -9.10
C ARG A 149 27.83 -5.94 -10.08
N ALA A 150 28.40 -7.06 -9.65
CA ALA A 150 29.09 -7.99 -10.56
C ALA A 150 28.12 -8.62 -11.56
N LEU A 151 26.94 -9.08 -11.11
CA LEU A 151 25.89 -9.61 -11.97
C LEU A 151 25.45 -8.59 -13.04
N ALA A 152 25.27 -7.32 -12.65
CA ALA A 152 24.90 -6.27 -13.60
C ALA A 152 25.96 -6.08 -14.70
N ARG A 153 27.25 -6.07 -14.33
CA ARG A 153 28.37 -6.01 -15.28
C ARG A 153 28.42 -7.23 -16.19
N VAL A 154 28.28 -8.43 -15.62
CA VAL A 154 28.27 -9.69 -16.38
C VAL A 154 27.13 -9.71 -17.39
N LEU A 155 25.93 -9.28 -17.00
CA LEU A 155 24.78 -9.22 -17.92
C LEU A 155 24.98 -8.20 -19.02
N TRP A 156 25.56 -7.03 -18.71
CA TRP A 156 25.92 -6.03 -19.71
C TRP A 156 26.91 -6.60 -20.73
N THR A 157 28.03 -7.19 -20.24
CA THR A 157 29.05 -7.81 -21.10
C THR A 157 28.50 -8.98 -21.90
N ALA A 158 27.61 -9.79 -21.33
CA ALA A 158 26.94 -10.88 -22.05
C ALA A 158 26.07 -10.34 -23.18
N ALA A 159 25.29 -9.30 -22.93
CA ALA A 159 24.46 -8.65 -23.94
C ALA A 159 25.32 -8.09 -25.10
N GLU A 160 26.41 -7.37 -24.79
CA GLU A 160 27.35 -6.88 -25.81
C GLU A 160 27.99 -8.01 -26.61
N SER A 161 28.49 -9.05 -25.92
CA SER A 161 29.17 -10.20 -26.55
C SER A 161 28.24 -10.97 -27.49
N LEU A 162 26.95 -11.02 -27.19
CA LEU A 162 25.93 -11.62 -28.04
C LEU A 162 25.49 -10.69 -29.18
N GLY A 163 25.88 -9.42 -29.18
CA GLY A 163 25.49 -8.42 -30.19
C GLY A 163 24.10 -7.83 -29.95
N VAL A 164 23.71 -7.65 -28.68
CA VAL A 164 22.60 -6.75 -28.29
C VAL A 164 23.08 -5.32 -28.42
N GLU A 165 22.26 -4.45 -29.01
CA GLU A 165 22.59 -3.02 -29.11
C GLU A 165 22.21 -2.31 -27.82
N LEU A 166 23.19 -1.98 -26.98
CA LEU A 166 22.98 -1.23 -25.75
C LEU A 166 23.15 0.27 -26.00
N LYS A 167 22.16 1.07 -25.63
CA LYS A 167 22.22 2.55 -25.72
C LYS A 167 21.91 3.17 -24.37
N ASP A 168 22.93 3.75 -23.75
CA ASP A 168 22.80 4.56 -22.54
C ASP A 168 22.56 6.05 -22.89
N GLY A 169 21.94 6.80 -21.97
CA GLY A 169 21.56 8.19 -22.19
C GLY A 169 20.33 8.41 -23.10
N ILE A 170 19.65 7.34 -23.52
CA ILE A 170 18.40 7.44 -24.29
C ILE A 170 17.21 7.38 -23.33
N LYS A 171 16.52 8.51 -23.23
CA LYS A 171 15.28 8.64 -22.48
C LYS A 171 14.10 8.37 -23.41
N VAL A 172 13.35 7.31 -23.14
CA VAL A 172 12.00 7.15 -23.72
C VAL A 172 11.05 8.06 -22.96
N GLU A 173 10.23 8.81 -23.68
CA GLU A 173 9.31 9.81 -23.14
C GLU A 173 7.85 9.37 -23.26
N ALA A 174 7.50 8.64 -24.33
CA ALA A 174 6.15 8.12 -24.55
C ALA A 174 6.13 6.91 -25.50
N PHE A 175 5.10 6.07 -25.38
CA PHE A 175 4.72 5.10 -26.39
C PHE A 175 3.74 5.71 -27.39
N LEU A 176 3.97 5.50 -28.68
CA LEU A 176 3.04 5.86 -29.74
C LEU A 176 2.17 4.64 -30.04
N GLN A 177 0.85 4.77 -29.86
CA GLN A 177 -0.09 3.65 -29.95
C GLN A 177 -1.16 3.90 -31.02
N GLN A 178 -1.50 2.86 -31.76
CA GLN A 178 -2.57 2.86 -32.75
C GLN A 178 -3.25 1.48 -32.77
N GLN A 179 -4.59 1.45 -32.69
CA GLN A 179 -5.39 0.22 -32.81
C GLN A 179 -4.98 -0.95 -31.89
N GLY A 180 -4.47 -0.67 -30.68
CA GLY A 180 -4.05 -1.72 -29.75
C GLY A 180 -2.64 -2.27 -30.00
N GLU A 181 -1.83 -1.55 -30.77
CA GLU A 181 -0.41 -1.83 -30.98
C GLU A 181 0.45 -0.60 -30.72
N VAL A 182 1.67 -0.81 -30.27
CA VAL A 182 2.71 0.22 -30.21
C VAL A 182 3.34 0.31 -31.60
N ILE A 183 3.20 1.48 -32.24
CA ILE A 183 3.78 1.75 -33.56
C ILE A 183 5.16 2.39 -33.47
N GLY A 184 5.58 2.85 -32.30
CA GLY A 184 6.87 3.49 -32.05
C GLY A 184 7.02 3.98 -30.62
N VAL A 185 8.23 4.42 -30.26
CA VAL A 185 8.51 5.13 -29.01
C VAL A 185 9.12 6.49 -29.29
N GLN A 186 8.64 7.52 -28.61
CA GLN A 186 9.23 8.85 -28.64
C GLN A 186 10.42 8.88 -27.67
N THR A 187 11.57 9.35 -28.15
CA THR A 187 12.79 9.50 -27.33
C THR A 187 13.39 10.89 -27.46
N ASN A 188 14.38 11.19 -26.63
CA ASN A 188 15.19 12.41 -26.73
C ASN A 188 16.05 12.49 -28.01
N ILE A 189 16.16 11.42 -28.80
CA ILE A 189 16.88 11.41 -30.08
C ILE A 189 15.96 11.23 -31.30
N GLY A 190 14.65 11.33 -31.10
CA GLY A 190 13.64 11.12 -32.14
C GLY A 190 12.80 9.86 -31.93
N THR A 191 11.99 9.52 -32.92
CA THR A 191 11.09 8.37 -32.88
C THR A 191 11.81 7.10 -33.31
N ILE A 192 11.67 6.03 -32.52
CA ILE A 192 12.27 4.73 -32.81
C ILE A 192 11.15 3.69 -32.95
N HIS A 193 11.33 2.78 -33.90
CA HIS A 193 10.38 1.72 -34.23
C HIS A 193 11.03 0.35 -33.98
N ALA A 194 10.21 -0.61 -33.56
CA ALA A 194 10.53 -2.02 -33.39
C ALA A 194 9.23 -2.83 -33.57
N ASP A 195 9.37 -4.13 -33.81
CA ASP A 195 8.22 -5.03 -33.95
C ASP A 195 7.56 -5.29 -32.59
N HIS A 196 8.38 -5.44 -31.54
CA HIS A 196 7.93 -5.73 -30.18
C HIS A 196 8.66 -4.87 -29.15
N TYR A 197 7.97 -4.51 -28.07
CA TYR A 197 8.49 -3.64 -27.02
C TYR A 197 8.42 -4.33 -25.66
N VAL A 198 9.42 -4.09 -24.81
CA VAL A 198 9.42 -4.56 -23.42
C VAL A 198 9.61 -3.37 -22.48
N LEU A 199 8.65 -3.17 -21.57
CA LEU A 199 8.76 -2.18 -20.49
C LEU A 199 9.43 -2.82 -19.26
N ALA A 200 10.70 -2.47 -19.01
CA ALA A 200 11.51 -2.95 -17.89
C ALA A 200 12.14 -1.78 -17.09
N THR A 201 11.44 -0.65 -17.01
CA THR A 201 11.93 0.61 -16.40
C THR A 201 11.82 0.67 -14.87
N GLY A 202 11.59 -0.45 -14.19
CA GLY A 202 11.57 -0.50 -12.73
C GLY A 202 10.64 0.54 -12.10
N ALA A 203 11.15 1.32 -11.14
CA ALA A 203 10.32 2.25 -10.37
C ALA A 203 9.74 3.39 -11.23
N TRP A 204 10.32 3.61 -12.42
CA TRP A 204 9.89 4.61 -13.38
C TRP A 204 8.82 4.10 -14.34
N SER A 205 8.36 2.85 -14.25
CA SER A 205 7.38 2.29 -15.20
C SER A 205 6.08 3.10 -15.28
N ASN A 206 5.60 3.64 -14.16
CA ASN A 206 4.41 4.49 -14.12
C ASN A 206 4.56 5.82 -14.90
N THR A 207 5.79 6.23 -15.23
CA THR A 207 6.02 7.46 -16.00
C THR A 207 5.72 7.30 -17.50
N LEU A 208 5.72 6.06 -18.01
CA LEU A 208 5.49 5.76 -19.42
C LEU A 208 4.09 5.18 -19.68
N ILE A 209 3.60 4.36 -18.75
CA ILE A 209 2.29 3.70 -18.84
C ILE A 209 1.70 3.69 -17.42
N PRO A 210 0.39 3.94 -17.25
CA PRO A 210 -0.26 3.99 -15.94
C PRO A 210 -0.29 2.60 -15.27
N LEU A 211 0.83 2.20 -14.71
CA LEU A 211 0.99 0.98 -13.92
C LEU A 211 1.11 1.38 -12.45
N PRO A 212 0.53 0.62 -11.51
CA PRO A 212 0.60 0.93 -10.08
C PRO A 212 1.98 0.55 -9.52
N VAL A 213 3.08 1.05 -10.12
CA VAL A 213 4.45 0.85 -9.68
C VAL A 213 4.96 2.16 -9.10
N ARG A 214 5.43 2.13 -7.85
CA ARG A 214 5.94 3.30 -7.12
C ARG A 214 7.34 3.04 -6.57
N PRO A 215 8.19 4.08 -6.43
CA PRO A 215 9.50 3.95 -5.81
C PRO A 215 9.35 3.72 -4.30
N ARG A 216 9.99 2.67 -3.78
CA ARG A 216 10.24 2.50 -2.34
C ARG A 216 11.73 2.68 -2.09
N LYS A 217 12.10 3.76 -1.42
CA LYS A 217 13.51 4.09 -1.17
C LYS A 217 14.10 3.14 -0.13
N GLY A 218 15.32 2.69 -0.37
CA GLY A 218 16.14 1.97 0.60
C GLY A 218 17.52 2.54 0.70
N GLN A 219 17.91 2.91 1.91
CA GLN A 219 19.26 3.34 2.26
C GLN A 219 20.08 2.14 2.69
N MET A 220 21.38 2.20 2.40
CA MET A 220 22.32 1.11 2.60
C MET A 220 23.70 1.64 2.94
N LEU A 221 24.49 0.78 3.59
CA LEU A 221 25.90 1.04 3.83
C LEU A 221 26.71 -0.24 3.66
N SER A 222 28.03 -0.09 3.58
CA SER A 222 28.95 -1.22 3.69
C SER A 222 30.10 -0.89 4.60
N VAL A 223 30.55 -1.90 5.32
CA VAL A 223 31.79 -1.92 6.09
C VAL A 223 32.74 -2.94 5.48
N ARG A 224 34.00 -2.94 5.92
CA ARG A 224 35.01 -3.91 5.48
C ARG A 224 35.57 -4.67 6.66
N VAL A 225 35.67 -5.99 6.55
CA VAL A 225 36.37 -6.83 7.52
C VAL A 225 37.85 -6.41 7.54
N PRO A 226 38.40 -6.00 8.71
CA PRO A 226 39.80 -5.58 8.80
C PRO A 226 40.78 -6.66 8.34
N ASP A 227 41.88 -6.24 7.68
CA ASP A 227 42.87 -7.17 7.12
C ASP A 227 43.62 -7.97 8.18
N PHE A 228 43.66 -7.49 9.44
CA PHE A 228 44.25 -8.23 10.56
C PHE A 228 43.40 -9.44 11.01
N ILE A 229 42.14 -9.52 10.59
CA ILE A 229 41.31 -10.71 10.79
C ILE A 229 41.65 -11.72 9.67
N PRO A 230 42.21 -12.89 9.99
CA PRO A 230 42.76 -13.79 8.98
C PRO A 230 41.68 -14.41 8.09
N GLU A 231 40.55 -14.80 8.67
CA GLU A 231 39.44 -15.47 7.98
C GLU A 231 38.18 -14.59 7.94
N LEU A 232 37.26 -14.88 7.02
CA LEU A 232 35.98 -14.17 6.96
C LEU A 232 35.10 -14.60 8.15
N PRO A 233 34.71 -13.67 9.04
CA PRO A 233 33.97 -14.01 10.25
C PRO A 233 32.48 -14.30 9.98
N LEU A 234 31.98 -13.83 8.83
CA LEU A 234 30.66 -14.15 8.28
C LEU A 234 30.83 -14.83 6.92
N THR A 235 30.36 -16.06 6.82
CA THR A 235 30.36 -16.85 5.58
C THR A 235 28.96 -17.12 5.03
N ARG A 236 27.93 -16.55 5.65
CA ARG A 236 26.51 -16.64 5.30
C ARG A 236 25.81 -15.32 5.58
N VAL A 237 24.65 -15.12 4.96
CA VAL A 237 23.84 -13.93 5.19
C VAL A 237 23.16 -14.03 6.56
N LEU A 238 23.13 -12.92 7.30
CA LEU A 238 22.27 -12.78 8.47
C LEU A 238 21.02 -11.98 8.08
N PHE A 239 19.84 -12.50 8.40
CA PHE A 239 18.55 -11.87 8.12
C PHE A 239 17.79 -11.65 9.44
N GLY A 240 17.90 -10.43 9.99
CA GLY A 240 17.14 -9.99 11.15
C GLY A 240 15.79 -9.39 10.77
N GLU A 241 15.02 -8.95 11.76
CA GLU A 241 13.64 -8.47 11.57
C GLU A 241 13.54 -7.27 10.62
N ASN A 242 14.46 -6.30 10.74
CA ASN A 242 14.46 -5.07 9.93
C ASN A 242 15.85 -4.77 9.34
N ILE A 243 16.75 -5.76 9.35
CA ILE A 243 18.14 -5.61 8.91
C ILE A 243 18.61 -6.91 8.28
N TYR A 244 19.50 -6.81 7.31
CA TYR A 244 20.27 -7.91 6.78
C TYR A 244 21.75 -7.52 6.66
N ILE A 245 22.61 -8.50 6.88
CA ILE A 245 24.07 -8.38 6.82
C ILE A 245 24.54 -9.41 5.79
N VAL A 246 25.07 -8.92 4.66
CA VAL A 246 25.41 -9.74 3.49
C VAL A 246 26.93 -9.67 3.29
N PRO A 247 27.68 -10.72 3.69
CA PRO A 247 29.13 -10.76 3.51
C PRO A 247 29.51 -11.09 2.07
N ARG A 248 30.59 -10.49 1.58
CA ARG A 248 31.22 -10.78 0.29
C ARG A 248 32.60 -11.41 0.50
N ARG A 249 33.06 -12.17 -0.49
CA ARG A 249 34.37 -12.85 -0.45
C ARG A 249 35.56 -11.87 -0.47
N ASP A 250 35.35 -10.65 -0.93
CA ASP A 250 36.35 -9.58 -1.00
C ASP A 250 36.51 -8.80 0.32
N ARG A 251 35.96 -9.31 1.43
CA ARG A 251 35.91 -8.71 2.77
C ARG A 251 34.91 -7.55 2.92
N THR A 252 34.11 -7.23 1.91
CA THR A 252 33.02 -6.26 2.04
C THR A 252 31.83 -6.88 2.77
N ILE A 253 31.19 -6.14 3.67
CA ILE A 253 29.91 -6.52 4.28
C ILE A 253 28.89 -5.44 3.95
N ILE A 254 27.80 -5.83 3.29
CA ILE A 254 26.68 -4.94 2.98
C ILE A 254 25.67 -5.01 4.12
N ILE A 255 25.19 -3.85 4.56
CA ILE A 255 24.19 -3.69 5.60
C ILE A 255 23.01 -2.94 5.00
N GLY A 256 21.81 -3.48 5.17
CA GLY A 256 20.60 -2.79 4.78
C GLY A 256 19.34 -3.45 5.31
N ALA A 257 18.17 -2.88 5.07
CA ALA A 257 18.01 -1.55 4.47
C ALA A 257 16.76 -0.89 5.05
N THR A 258 16.73 0.44 4.97
CA THR A 258 15.49 1.17 5.22
C THR A 258 14.46 0.85 4.13
N SER A 259 13.20 1.14 4.43
CA SER A 259 12.09 1.05 3.49
C SER A 259 11.17 2.26 3.65
N GLU A 260 11.35 3.25 2.78
CA GLU A 260 10.75 4.58 2.92
C GLU A 260 9.82 4.91 1.75
N ASP A 261 8.65 5.48 2.08
CA ASP A 261 7.64 5.95 1.14
C ASP A 261 7.77 7.45 0.91
N VAL A 262 8.86 7.86 0.26
CA VAL A 262 9.25 9.27 0.10
C VAL A 262 9.42 9.66 -1.37
N GLY A 263 8.79 8.90 -2.28
CA GLY A 263 8.95 9.09 -3.72
C GLY A 263 10.40 8.90 -4.18
N PHE A 264 10.80 9.64 -5.21
CA PHE A 264 12.17 9.66 -5.76
C PHE A 264 13.11 10.60 -4.98
N THR A 265 12.94 10.72 -3.66
CA THR A 265 13.82 11.59 -2.84
C THR A 265 15.23 10.97 -2.73
N PRO A 266 16.28 11.60 -3.27
CA PRO A 266 17.62 11.02 -3.29
C PRO A 266 18.31 11.08 -1.92
N HIS A 267 19.55 10.59 -1.88
CA HIS A 267 20.52 10.64 -0.77
C HIS A 267 20.17 9.84 0.47
N ASN A 268 21.18 9.54 1.28
CA ASN A 268 20.99 8.96 2.60
C ASN A 268 20.71 10.06 3.64
N THR A 269 20.08 9.69 4.75
CA THR A 269 19.86 10.54 5.91
C THR A 269 20.68 10.03 7.09
N PRO A 270 21.21 10.93 7.95
CA PRO A 270 21.92 10.50 9.17
C PRO A 270 21.08 9.56 10.04
N ALA A 271 19.78 9.83 10.20
CA ALA A 271 18.86 8.99 10.97
C ALA A 271 18.69 7.58 10.37
N GLY A 272 18.60 7.47 9.04
CA GLY A 272 18.53 6.18 8.36
C GLY A 272 19.80 5.36 8.57
N ILE A 273 20.98 5.98 8.37
CA ILE A 273 22.28 5.30 8.57
C ILE A 273 22.50 4.92 10.04
N GLN A 274 22.16 5.79 10.99
CA GLN A 274 22.23 5.49 12.42
C GLN A 274 21.36 4.28 12.79
N THR A 275 20.14 4.22 12.25
CA THR A 275 19.22 3.09 12.48
C THR A 275 19.82 1.78 11.97
N LEU A 276 20.38 1.78 10.75
CA LEU A 276 21.02 0.60 10.16
C LEU A 276 22.24 0.14 10.95
N LEU A 277 23.11 1.07 11.36
CA LEU A 277 24.27 0.76 12.20
C LEU A 277 23.85 0.17 13.54
N GLN A 278 22.89 0.77 14.23
CA GLN A 278 22.42 0.27 15.53
C GLN A 278 21.86 -1.16 15.39
N GLN A 279 20.99 -1.40 14.41
CA GLN A 279 20.40 -2.72 14.20
C GLN A 279 21.45 -3.77 13.80
N ALA A 280 22.41 -3.40 12.94
CA ALA A 280 23.46 -4.30 12.52
C ALA A 280 24.44 -4.64 13.65
N ILE A 281 24.81 -3.66 14.48
CA ILE A 281 25.66 -3.87 15.66
C ILE A 281 24.93 -4.72 16.71
N ASN A 282 23.64 -4.49 16.94
CA ASN A 282 22.86 -5.34 17.85
C ASN A 282 22.86 -6.81 17.38
N LEU A 283 22.71 -7.04 16.08
CA LEU A 283 22.69 -8.39 15.49
C LEU A 283 24.09 -9.04 15.47
N TYR A 284 25.13 -8.26 15.14
CA TYR A 284 26.52 -8.71 15.03
C TYR A 284 27.48 -7.65 15.62
N PRO A 285 27.73 -7.66 16.94
CA PRO A 285 28.45 -6.60 17.65
C PRO A 285 29.83 -6.24 17.10
N GLN A 286 30.54 -7.20 16.48
CA GLN A 286 31.87 -6.96 15.91
C GLN A 286 31.87 -5.88 14.81
N LEU A 287 30.72 -5.60 14.16
CA LEU A 287 30.65 -4.55 13.13
C LEU A 287 30.97 -3.16 13.66
N GLN A 288 30.84 -2.92 14.97
CA GLN A 288 31.11 -1.60 15.56
C GLN A 288 32.56 -1.14 15.33
N ASP A 289 33.49 -2.09 15.17
CA ASP A 289 34.93 -1.84 15.03
C ASP A 289 35.39 -1.93 13.56
N TYR A 290 34.47 -2.13 12.61
CA TYR A 290 34.80 -2.30 11.20
C TYR A 290 34.76 -0.97 10.45
N PRO A 291 35.75 -0.66 9.59
CA PRO A 291 35.77 0.58 8.83
C PRO A 291 34.59 0.66 7.85
N ILE A 292 33.81 1.74 7.96
CA ILE A 292 32.77 2.10 6.99
C ILE A 292 33.42 2.46 5.65
N GLN A 293 32.87 1.94 4.55
CA GLN A 293 33.39 2.15 3.19
C GLN A 293 32.55 3.16 2.40
N GLN A 294 31.23 2.99 2.37
CA GLN A 294 30.34 3.81 1.53
C GLN A 294 28.90 3.77 2.07
N PHE A 295 28.15 4.81 1.71
CA PHE A 295 26.71 4.92 1.89
C PHE A 295 26.05 5.12 0.52
N TRP A 296 24.95 4.42 0.24
CA TRP A 296 24.19 4.60 -1.01
C TRP A 296 22.71 4.32 -0.80
N TRP A 297 21.89 4.62 -1.80
CA TRP A 297 20.44 4.41 -1.78
C TRP A 297 19.96 3.88 -3.13
N GLY A 298 18.73 3.38 -3.17
CA GLY A 298 18.04 3.04 -4.42
C GLY A 298 16.53 2.99 -4.28
N PHE A 299 15.84 2.91 -5.41
CA PHE A 299 14.38 2.93 -5.50
C PHE A 299 13.83 1.59 -5.98
N ARG A 300 13.26 0.82 -5.06
CA ARG A 300 12.62 -0.46 -5.39
C ARG A 300 11.31 -0.23 -6.14
N PRO A 301 11.02 -0.98 -7.21
CA PRO A 301 9.76 -0.87 -7.93
C PRO A 301 8.65 -1.64 -7.20
N ALA A 302 7.90 -0.98 -6.31
CA ALA A 302 6.84 -1.63 -5.52
C ALA A 302 5.47 -1.50 -6.19
N THR A 303 4.69 -2.58 -6.20
CA THR A 303 3.24 -2.57 -6.49
C THR A 303 2.43 -2.58 -5.18
N PRO A 304 1.10 -2.31 -5.22
CA PRO A 304 0.25 -2.34 -4.02
C PRO A 304 0.23 -3.71 -3.32
N ASP A 305 0.31 -4.78 -4.10
CA ASP A 305 0.30 -6.17 -3.62
C ASP A 305 1.71 -6.77 -3.46
N GLU A 306 2.75 -5.97 -3.70
CA GLU A 306 4.17 -6.37 -3.71
C GLU A 306 4.53 -7.49 -4.72
N LEU A 307 3.63 -7.81 -5.66
CA LEU A 307 3.85 -8.78 -6.73
C LEU A 307 4.34 -8.09 -8.02
N PRO A 308 5.25 -8.71 -8.80
CA PRO A 308 5.69 -8.14 -10.06
C PRO A 308 4.55 -8.05 -11.09
N ILE A 309 4.72 -7.18 -12.08
CA ILE A 309 3.86 -7.09 -13.26
C ILE A 309 4.61 -7.71 -14.43
N LEU A 310 4.15 -8.89 -14.85
CA LEU A 310 4.77 -9.73 -15.88
C LEU A 310 3.72 -10.11 -16.92
N GLY A 311 4.06 -9.99 -18.21
CA GLY A 311 3.23 -10.47 -19.31
C GLY A 311 2.74 -9.37 -20.24
N THR A 312 1.83 -9.70 -21.16
CA THR A 312 1.35 -8.77 -22.20
C THR A 312 0.57 -7.60 -21.60
N SER A 313 0.75 -6.41 -22.16
CA SER A 313 -0.03 -5.21 -21.84
C SER A 313 -1.38 -5.20 -22.58
N HIS A 314 -2.09 -4.07 -22.58
CA HIS A 314 -3.26 -3.87 -23.46
C HIS A 314 -2.86 -3.78 -24.94
N CYS A 315 -1.60 -3.44 -25.23
CA CYS A 315 -1.02 -3.49 -26.56
C CYS A 315 -0.39 -4.87 -26.82
N GLN A 316 -0.75 -5.52 -27.93
CA GLN A 316 -0.35 -6.91 -28.22
C GLN A 316 1.17 -7.08 -28.34
N ASN A 317 1.83 -6.10 -28.95
CA ASN A 317 3.28 -6.09 -29.15
C ASN A 317 4.05 -5.36 -28.04
N LEU A 318 3.45 -5.20 -26.86
CA LEU A 318 4.10 -4.63 -25.69
C LEU A 318 3.97 -5.56 -24.49
N THR A 319 5.12 -5.97 -23.96
CA THR A 319 5.25 -6.83 -22.78
C THR A 319 5.76 -6.04 -21.58
N LEU A 320 5.20 -6.30 -20.41
CA LEU A 320 5.55 -5.69 -19.14
C LEU A 320 6.43 -6.63 -18.33
N ALA A 321 7.52 -6.12 -17.76
CA ALA A 321 8.40 -6.84 -16.86
C ALA A 321 8.97 -5.88 -15.79
N THR A 322 8.15 -5.54 -14.80
CA THR A 322 8.49 -4.54 -13.77
C THR A 322 7.86 -4.91 -12.41
N GLY A 323 8.03 -4.06 -11.40
CA GLY A 323 7.33 -4.22 -10.11
C GLY A 323 7.93 -5.27 -9.17
N HIS A 324 9.15 -5.76 -9.41
CA HIS A 324 9.77 -6.83 -8.61
C HIS A 324 10.14 -6.46 -7.17
N TYR A 325 9.82 -5.25 -6.71
CA TYR A 325 10.07 -4.74 -5.36
C TYR A 325 11.45 -5.11 -4.79
N ARG A 326 11.50 -6.05 -3.84
CA ARG A 326 12.72 -6.51 -3.15
C ARG A 326 13.39 -7.71 -3.82
N ASN A 327 12.69 -8.38 -4.74
CA ASN A 327 13.08 -9.67 -5.31
C ASN A 327 13.57 -9.59 -6.76
N GLY A 328 13.83 -8.40 -7.29
CA GLY A 328 14.26 -8.22 -8.69
C GLY A 328 15.57 -8.92 -9.07
N ILE A 329 16.54 -9.01 -8.16
CA ILE A 329 17.75 -9.81 -8.40
C ILE A 329 17.34 -11.28 -8.46
N LEU A 330 16.76 -11.82 -7.39
CA LEU A 330 16.29 -13.21 -7.32
C LEU A 330 15.42 -13.62 -8.51
N LEU A 331 14.54 -12.76 -9.01
CA LEU A 331 13.59 -13.08 -10.08
C LEU A 331 14.14 -12.85 -11.49
N ALA A 332 15.34 -12.31 -11.67
CA ALA A 332 15.90 -12.01 -12.97
C ALA A 332 15.93 -13.22 -13.94
N PRO A 333 16.48 -14.41 -13.57
CA PRO A 333 16.56 -15.53 -14.51
C PRO A 333 15.18 -16.08 -14.90
N ILE A 334 14.25 -16.26 -13.95
CA ILE A 334 12.93 -16.77 -14.29
C ILE A 334 12.12 -15.75 -15.10
N THR A 335 12.25 -14.45 -14.79
CA THR A 335 11.57 -13.40 -15.55
C THR A 335 12.05 -13.40 -17.00
N ALA A 336 13.36 -13.49 -17.21
CA ALA A 336 13.94 -13.56 -18.55
C ALA A 336 13.41 -14.75 -19.34
N ALA A 337 13.44 -15.95 -18.76
CA ALA A 337 12.96 -17.18 -19.41
C ALA A 337 11.46 -17.09 -19.78
N LEU A 338 10.61 -16.67 -18.84
CA LEU A 338 9.16 -16.61 -19.04
C LEU A 338 8.75 -15.53 -20.06
N ILE A 339 9.37 -14.35 -20.00
CA ILE A 339 9.08 -13.26 -20.93
C ILE A 339 9.61 -13.59 -22.33
N ALA A 340 10.78 -14.22 -22.43
CA ALA A 340 11.30 -14.65 -23.72
C ALA A 340 10.48 -15.81 -24.33
N ASP A 341 9.93 -16.72 -23.52
CA ASP A 341 8.97 -17.75 -23.98
C ASP A 341 7.71 -17.11 -24.53
N LEU A 342 7.18 -16.11 -23.83
CA LEU A 342 5.99 -15.37 -24.24
C LEU A 342 6.20 -14.63 -25.57
N ILE A 343 7.31 -13.91 -25.72
CA ILE A 343 7.58 -13.10 -26.92
C ILE A 343 7.98 -13.97 -28.11
N TRP A 344 8.93 -14.89 -27.92
CA TRP A 344 9.56 -15.60 -29.05
C TRP A 344 8.82 -16.88 -29.46
N GLN A 345 8.25 -17.60 -28.49
CA GLN A 345 7.59 -18.89 -28.72
C GLN A 345 6.07 -18.78 -28.65
N GLN A 346 5.52 -17.60 -28.31
CA GLN A 346 4.09 -17.39 -28.03
C GLN A 346 3.57 -18.39 -26.99
N LYS A 347 4.44 -18.77 -26.04
CA LYS A 347 4.15 -19.76 -25.01
C LYS A 347 4.06 -19.08 -23.65
N SER A 348 2.86 -19.05 -23.07
CA SER A 348 2.64 -18.54 -21.73
C SER A 348 2.73 -19.65 -20.69
N ASP A 349 3.57 -19.48 -19.67
CA ASP A 349 3.54 -20.31 -18.46
C ASP A 349 2.29 -19.95 -17.63
N PRO A 350 1.55 -20.94 -17.10
CA PRO A 350 0.36 -20.68 -16.28
C PRO A 350 0.62 -19.77 -15.07
N ILE A 351 1.84 -19.75 -14.52
CA ILE A 351 2.16 -18.93 -13.35
C ILE A 351 2.01 -17.44 -13.64
N LEU A 352 2.20 -17.00 -14.89
CA LEU A 352 2.10 -15.59 -15.32
C LEU A 352 0.70 -15.01 -15.09
N SER A 353 -0.35 -15.83 -15.06
CA SER A 353 -1.72 -15.37 -14.79
C SER A 353 -1.87 -14.64 -13.45
N ASN A 354 -1.02 -14.96 -12.46
CA ASN A 354 -0.98 -14.30 -11.16
C ASN A 354 -0.30 -12.91 -11.21
N PHE A 355 0.41 -12.61 -12.30
CA PHE A 355 1.28 -11.44 -12.42
C PHE A 355 0.89 -10.50 -13.56
N TYR A 356 -0.22 -10.76 -14.26
CA TYR A 356 -0.74 -9.83 -15.25
C TYR A 356 -1.17 -8.50 -14.61
N TYR A 357 -0.98 -7.41 -15.35
CA TYR A 357 -1.37 -6.07 -14.89
C TYR A 357 -2.89 -5.96 -14.68
N THR A 358 -3.69 -6.78 -15.38
CA THR A 358 -5.15 -6.84 -15.27
C THR A 358 -5.67 -7.27 -13.92
N ARG A 359 -4.83 -7.85 -13.03
CA ARG A 359 -5.25 -8.12 -11.65
C ARG A 359 -5.55 -6.84 -10.87
N PHE A 360 -5.02 -5.71 -11.31
CA PHE A 360 -5.37 -4.38 -10.81
C PHE A 360 -6.59 -3.78 -11.52
N HIS A 361 -7.22 -4.56 -12.40
CA HIS A 361 -8.40 -4.23 -13.20
C HIS A 361 -9.46 -5.34 -13.03
N THR A 362 -10.05 -5.49 -11.84
CA THR A 362 -11.13 -6.48 -11.67
C THR A 362 -12.42 -6.07 -12.40
N GLN A 363 -12.84 -6.92 -13.33
CA GLN A 363 -14.11 -6.92 -14.06
C GLN A 363 -15.25 -7.52 -13.21
N SER A 364 -16.44 -6.92 -13.30
CA SER A 364 -17.72 -7.55 -12.97
C SER A 364 -18.02 -8.66 -13.99
N SER A 365 -18.34 -9.87 -13.53
CA SER A 365 -18.72 -11.01 -14.37
C SER A 365 -20.20 -11.35 -14.23
N THR A 366 -20.95 -11.38 -15.33
CA THR A 366 -22.08 -12.32 -15.53
C THR A 366 -22.32 -12.55 -17.04
N PRO A 367 -22.76 -13.76 -17.44
CA PRO A 367 -22.46 -14.35 -18.75
C PRO A 367 -23.52 -14.12 -19.85
N SER A 368 -23.11 -14.46 -21.08
CA SER A 368 -23.80 -14.32 -22.36
C SER A 368 -25.28 -14.72 -22.44
N ARG A 369 -26.03 -13.95 -23.23
CA ARG A 369 -27.07 -14.46 -24.15
C ARG A 369 -27.02 -13.70 -25.50
N MET A 370 -26.82 -14.45 -26.59
CA MET A 370 -27.21 -14.09 -27.96
C MET A 370 -28.76 -14.04 -28.02
N VAL A 371 -29.52 -13.35 -28.89
CA VAL A 371 -29.60 -13.09 -30.35
C VAL A 371 -30.66 -11.92 -30.44
N THR A 372 -30.68 -10.89 -31.30
CA THR A 372 -30.98 -10.84 -32.76
C THR A 372 -30.90 -9.38 -33.28
N HIS A 373 -30.17 -9.18 -34.37
CA HIS A 373 -30.44 -8.38 -35.59
C HIS A 373 -30.98 -6.91 -35.66
N PHE A 374 -30.12 -6.09 -36.33
CA PHE A 374 -30.30 -5.08 -37.40
C PHE A 374 -30.56 -3.56 -37.10
N SER A 375 -29.51 -2.76 -37.41
CA SER A 375 -29.41 -1.39 -38.01
C SER A 375 -30.02 -0.19 -37.25
N ILE A 376 -29.39 0.98 -37.01
CA ILE A 376 -28.44 1.88 -37.72
C ILE A 376 -27.63 2.67 -36.64
N PRO A 377 -26.32 3.00 -36.78
CA PRO A 377 -25.60 3.73 -35.74
C PRO A 377 -25.87 5.25 -35.81
N GLN A 378 -26.74 5.75 -34.92
CA GLN A 378 -26.58 7.08 -34.34
C GLN A 378 -25.88 6.88 -32.99
N THR A 379 -24.82 7.64 -32.75
CA THR A 379 -24.16 7.73 -31.44
C THR A 379 -25.17 8.04 -30.34
N PRO A 380 -25.10 7.33 -29.20
CA PRO A 380 -25.11 8.06 -27.94
C PRO A 380 -23.99 7.59 -27.02
N HIS A 381 -23.34 8.57 -26.39
CA HIS A 381 -22.47 8.39 -25.22
C HIS A 381 -23.01 7.33 -24.26
N SER A 382 -22.29 6.21 -24.08
CA SER A 382 -22.52 5.36 -22.92
C SER A 382 -21.79 5.98 -21.73
N ALA A 383 -22.56 6.61 -20.84
CA ALA A 383 -22.09 7.12 -19.57
C ALA A 383 -21.40 6.02 -18.74
N LEU A 384 -20.30 6.39 -18.07
CA LEU A 384 -19.76 5.66 -16.93
C LEU A 384 -20.89 5.40 -15.92
N PRO A 385 -20.93 4.27 -15.19
CA PRO A 385 -21.97 4.02 -14.20
C PRO A 385 -21.82 4.99 -13.02
N THR A 386 -22.58 6.09 -13.06
CA THR A 386 -22.72 7.10 -12.00
C THR A 386 -23.75 6.70 -10.95
N GLN A 387 -23.88 5.41 -10.63
CA GLN A 387 -24.88 4.99 -9.65
C GLN A 387 -24.40 5.28 -8.22
N HIS A 388 -24.87 6.41 -7.70
CA HIS A 388 -24.77 6.79 -6.29
C HIS A 388 -25.57 5.79 -5.44
N SER A 389 -24.89 4.79 -4.87
CA SER A 389 -25.51 3.86 -3.92
C SER A 389 -25.81 4.57 -2.59
N PRO A 390 -26.96 4.28 -1.96
CA PRO A 390 -27.29 4.84 -0.66
C PRO A 390 -26.40 4.26 0.45
N LEU A 391 -26.31 4.94 1.59
CA LEU A 391 -25.56 4.51 2.77
C LEU A 391 -26.37 3.46 3.54
N THR A 392 -25.80 2.29 3.82
CA THR A 392 -26.45 1.26 4.64
C THR A 392 -25.69 1.06 5.95
N ILE A 393 -26.37 1.18 7.09
CA ILE A 393 -25.82 0.92 8.42
C ILE A 393 -26.79 -0.01 9.15
N ALA A 394 -26.29 -1.13 9.69
CA ALA A 394 -27.10 -2.12 10.42
C ALA A 394 -28.42 -2.50 9.71
N GLY A 395 -28.37 -2.68 8.38
CA GLY A 395 -29.52 -3.06 7.55
C GLY A 395 -30.48 -1.91 7.17
N ARG A 396 -30.28 -0.70 7.69
CA ARG A 396 -31.09 0.49 7.35
C ARG A 396 -30.39 1.35 6.32
N THR A 397 -31.14 1.86 5.34
CA THR A 397 -30.61 2.59 4.19
C THR A 397 -30.96 4.07 4.27
N PHE A 398 -29.99 4.93 3.97
CA PHE A 398 -30.05 6.38 4.03
C PHE A 398 -29.55 6.98 2.70
N GLN A 399 -30.23 8.00 2.21
CA GLN A 399 -29.82 8.77 1.03
C GLN A 399 -28.72 9.79 1.36
N SER A 400 -28.76 10.35 2.56
CA SER A 400 -27.77 11.31 3.04
C SER A 400 -26.56 10.64 3.66
N ARG A 401 -25.37 11.17 3.32
CA ARG A 401 -24.09 10.78 3.90
C ARG A 401 -23.60 11.78 4.95
N LEU A 402 -24.40 12.79 5.27
CA LEU A 402 -24.12 13.75 6.34
C LEU A 402 -25.01 13.42 7.54
N MET A 403 -24.38 13.27 8.69
CA MET A 403 -25.02 13.21 10.01
C MET A 403 -24.68 14.50 10.77
N THR A 404 -25.61 14.99 11.58
CA THR A 404 -25.37 16.14 12.46
C THR A 404 -25.92 15.89 13.87
N GLY A 405 -25.83 16.86 14.76
CA GLY A 405 -26.36 16.76 16.12
C GLY A 405 -27.26 17.93 16.49
N THR A 406 -27.73 17.89 17.74
CA THR A 406 -28.64 18.89 18.33
C THR A 406 -27.94 19.80 19.33
N GLY A 407 -26.61 19.71 19.43
CA GLY A 407 -25.82 20.39 20.45
C GLY A 407 -25.24 21.73 20.01
N LYS A 408 -25.16 22.68 20.95
CA LYS A 408 -24.43 23.97 20.85
C LYS A 408 -25.04 25.06 19.94
N TYR A 409 -26.25 24.87 19.44
CA TYR A 409 -26.98 25.92 18.72
C TYR A 409 -27.42 27.04 19.66
N ARG A 410 -27.59 28.25 19.11
CA ARG A 410 -28.04 29.43 19.87
C ARG A 410 -29.54 29.39 20.15
N SER A 411 -30.33 28.78 19.27
CA SER A 411 -31.76 28.57 19.45
C SER A 411 -32.22 27.25 18.82
N ILE A 412 -33.43 26.80 19.18
CA ILE A 412 -34.05 25.59 18.62
C ILE A 412 -34.39 25.80 17.15
N GLU A 413 -34.82 27.01 16.77
CA GLU A 413 -35.16 27.36 15.40
C GLU A 413 -33.93 27.27 14.48
N GLU A 414 -32.77 27.76 14.92
CA GLU A 414 -31.52 27.62 14.15
C GLU A 414 -31.12 26.16 13.99
N MET A 415 -31.31 25.34 15.02
CA MET A 415 -31.05 23.90 14.96
C MET A 415 -31.99 23.20 13.97
N GLN A 416 -33.29 23.46 14.02
CA GLN A 416 -34.29 22.90 13.10
C GLN A 416 -33.99 23.28 11.65
N GLN A 417 -33.74 24.57 11.40
CA GLN A 417 -33.40 25.06 10.07
C GLN A 417 -32.10 24.43 9.56
N SER A 418 -31.12 24.21 10.43
CA SER A 418 -29.86 23.54 10.05
C SER A 418 -30.05 22.08 9.71
N ILE A 419 -30.85 21.34 10.48
CA ILE A 419 -31.16 19.94 10.19
C ILE A 419 -31.88 19.83 8.83
N ILE A 420 -32.89 20.67 8.59
CA ILE A 420 -33.60 20.72 7.30
C ILE A 420 -32.63 21.06 6.16
N ALA A 421 -31.81 22.11 6.32
CA ALA A 421 -30.87 22.56 5.30
C ALA A 421 -29.75 21.54 5.00
N SER A 422 -29.34 20.75 5.99
CA SER A 422 -28.37 19.67 5.81
C SER A 422 -28.91 18.49 5.03
N GLY A 423 -30.24 18.28 5.01
CA GLY A 423 -30.84 17.07 4.45
C GLY A 423 -30.38 15.79 5.14
N CYS A 424 -29.84 15.85 6.36
CA CYS A 424 -29.41 14.67 7.09
C CYS A 424 -30.61 13.81 7.50
N GLU A 425 -30.46 12.50 7.41
CA GLU A 425 -31.47 11.54 7.87
C GLU A 425 -31.10 10.92 9.22
N ILE A 426 -29.88 11.16 9.72
CA ILE A 426 -29.41 10.69 11.02
C ILE A 426 -29.00 11.91 11.86
N VAL A 427 -29.62 12.07 13.03
CA VAL A 427 -29.32 13.16 13.96
C VAL A 427 -28.92 12.59 15.32
N THR A 428 -27.75 13.00 15.80
CA THR A 428 -27.25 12.57 17.11
C THR A 428 -27.80 13.40 18.26
N VAL A 429 -28.22 12.71 19.33
CA VAL A 429 -28.85 13.31 20.51
C VAL A 429 -28.17 12.82 21.78
N ALA A 430 -27.71 13.76 22.60
CA ALA A 430 -27.24 13.43 23.94
C ALA A 430 -28.42 13.01 24.82
N VAL A 431 -28.40 11.76 25.30
CA VAL A 431 -29.50 11.15 26.07
C VAL A 431 -29.87 11.99 27.30
N ARG A 432 -28.90 12.65 27.93
CA ARG A 432 -29.12 13.53 29.10
C ARG A 432 -29.97 14.78 28.79
N ARG A 433 -30.09 15.21 27.52
CA ARG A 433 -30.77 16.47 27.13
C ARG A 433 -32.27 16.33 26.89
N VAL A 434 -32.80 15.11 26.75
CA VAL A 434 -34.22 14.88 26.46
C VAL A 434 -35.06 14.82 27.74
N GLN A 435 -34.42 14.70 28.92
CA GLN A 435 -35.10 14.60 30.21
C GLN A 435 -35.57 15.95 30.80
N THR A 436 -35.13 17.09 30.27
CA THR A 436 -35.44 18.40 30.85
C THR A 436 -36.79 18.96 30.39
N LYS A 437 -37.85 18.72 31.17
CA LYS A 437 -39.09 19.52 31.15
C LYS A 437 -38.88 20.84 31.90
N ALA A 438 -37.99 21.70 31.41
CA ALA A 438 -37.88 23.06 31.94
C ALA A 438 -39.08 23.90 31.42
N PRO A 439 -39.84 24.61 32.29
CA PRO A 439 -40.96 25.44 31.85
C PRO A 439 -40.50 26.50 30.84
N GLY A 440 -41.16 26.58 29.67
CA GLY A 440 -40.89 27.59 28.64
C GLY A 440 -39.90 27.22 27.54
N HIS A 441 -39.36 25.99 27.51
CA HIS A 441 -38.54 25.49 26.41
C HIS A 441 -39.26 24.34 25.71
N GLN A 442 -39.50 24.43 24.39
CA GLN A 442 -39.91 23.27 23.60
C GLN A 442 -38.88 22.15 23.80
N GLY A 443 -39.32 20.98 24.23
CA GLY A 443 -38.43 19.84 24.41
C GLY A 443 -37.86 19.39 23.06
N LEU A 444 -36.63 18.89 23.04
CA LEU A 444 -36.00 18.39 21.82
C LEU A 444 -36.84 17.31 21.11
N ALA A 445 -37.65 16.56 21.88
CA ALA A 445 -38.61 15.58 21.38
C ALA A 445 -39.69 16.19 20.47
N GLU A 446 -40.15 17.41 20.76
CA GLU A 446 -41.18 18.12 19.99
C GLU A 446 -40.60 18.96 18.86
N ALA A 447 -39.29 19.24 18.92
CA ALA A 447 -38.61 20.10 17.97
C ALA A 447 -38.29 19.42 16.63
N LEU A 448 -38.33 18.09 16.52
CA LEU A 448 -37.95 17.37 15.31
C LEU A 448 -39.01 16.35 14.90
N ASP A 449 -39.15 16.17 13.58
CA ASP A 449 -40.02 15.15 13.00
C ASP A 449 -39.26 13.81 12.96
N TRP A 450 -39.37 13.04 14.05
CA TRP A 450 -38.72 11.73 14.21
C TRP A 450 -39.27 10.64 13.29
N THR A 451 -40.31 10.91 12.51
CA THR A 451 -40.77 10.01 11.43
C THR A 451 -39.88 10.12 10.19
N LYS A 452 -39.22 11.26 10.00
CA LYS A 452 -38.30 11.53 8.87
C LYS A 452 -36.83 11.40 9.27
N ILE A 453 -36.52 11.62 10.55
CA ILE A 453 -35.15 11.62 11.07
C ILE A 453 -34.94 10.38 11.92
N TRP A 454 -33.89 9.61 11.62
CA TRP A 454 -33.42 8.54 12.48
C TRP A 454 -32.59 9.10 13.63
N MET A 455 -32.96 8.74 14.85
CA MET A 455 -32.23 9.20 16.02
C MET A 455 -30.97 8.37 16.22
N LEU A 456 -29.85 9.04 16.50
CA LEU A 456 -28.61 8.41 16.95
C LEU A 456 -28.31 8.84 18.40
N PRO A 457 -28.83 8.13 19.42
CA PRO A 457 -28.46 8.37 20.80
C PRO A 457 -26.94 8.38 20.95
N ASN A 458 -26.40 9.27 21.80
CA ASN A 458 -24.99 9.26 22.14
C ASN A 458 -24.73 9.23 23.64
N THR A 459 -23.59 8.68 24.03
CA THR A 459 -23.13 8.58 25.41
C THR A 459 -22.24 9.75 25.82
N ALA A 460 -22.37 10.91 25.19
CA ALA A 460 -21.54 12.07 25.47
C ALA A 460 -21.55 12.45 26.97
N GLY A 461 -20.36 12.69 27.52
CA GLY A 461 -20.16 13.00 28.94
C GLY A 461 -20.10 11.77 29.86
N CYS A 462 -19.92 10.57 29.32
CA CYS A 462 -19.53 9.37 30.07
C CYS A 462 -18.00 9.24 30.08
N ALA A 463 -17.43 9.02 31.26
CA ALA A 463 -16.00 8.86 31.45
C ALA A 463 -15.56 7.39 31.47
N THR A 464 -16.46 6.46 31.79
CA THR A 464 -16.17 5.03 31.87
C THR A 464 -17.08 4.18 30.98
N ALA A 465 -16.66 2.94 30.72
CA ALA A 465 -17.43 1.97 29.94
C ALA A 465 -18.81 1.70 30.59
N GLU A 466 -18.86 1.56 31.91
CA GLU A 466 -20.11 1.27 32.65
C GLU A 466 -21.12 2.41 32.54
N GLU A 467 -20.65 3.65 32.62
CA GLU A 467 -21.50 4.82 32.41
C GLU A 467 -22.07 4.85 31.00
N ALA A 468 -21.22 4.62 29.99
CA ALA A 468 -21.63 4.60 28.59
C ALA A 468 -22.65 3.50 28.31
N ILE A 469 -22.46 2.28 28.84
CA ILE A 469 -23.42 1.18 28.70
C ILE A 469 -24.78 1.54 29.31
N ARG A 470 -24.79 2.14 30.51
CA ARG A 470 -26.05 2.57 31.17
C ARG A 470 -26.77 3.64 30.36
N VAL A 471 -26.04 4.62 29.85
CA VAL A 471 -26.61 5.70 29.02
C VAL A 471 -27.09 5.17 27.67
N ALA A 472 -26.40 4.20 27.07
CA ALA A 472 -26.81 3.56 25.83
C ALA A 472 -28.16 2.85 25.96
N ARG A 473 -28.36 2.09 27.05
CA ARG A 473 -29.65 1.44 27.37
C ARG A 473 -30.78 2.45 27.50
N LEU A 474 -30.54 3.56 28.18
CA LEU A 474 -31.51 4.66 28.27
C LEU A 474 -31.79 5.30 26.90
N GLY A 475 -30.76 5.47 26.07
CA GLY A 475 -30.88 5.98 24.70
C GLY A 475 -31.80 5.12 23.82
N ARG A 476 -31.70 3.79 23.94
CA ARG A 476 -32.61 2.85 23.25
C ARG A 476 -34.05 3.02 23.70
N GLU A 477 -34.31 3.10 25.00
CA GLU A 477 -35.68 3.31 25.51
C GLU A 477 -36.25 4.68 25.09
N MET A 478 -35.40 5.71 25.01
CA MET A 478 -35.78 7.01 24.48
C MET A 478 -36.16 6.96 23.00
N ALA A 479 -35.47 6.16 22.18
CA ALA A 479 -35.81 5.98 20.77
C ALA A 479 -37.18 5.34 20.58
N LYS A 480 -37.51 4.34 21.41
CA LYS A 480 -38.83 3.72 21.45
C LYS A 480 -39.92 4.74 21.81
N LEU A 481 -39.68 5.61 22.81
CA LEU A 481 -40.63 6.67 23.19
C LEU A 481 -40.89 7.70 22.08
N LEU A 482 -39.94 7.87 21.16
CA LEU A 482 -40.07 8.74 19.99
C LEU A 482 -40.62 8.00 18.75
N GLY A 483 -41.13 6.78 18.93
CA GLY A 483 -41.76 5.98 17.88
C GLY A 483 -40.79 5.17 17.01
N GLN A 484 -39.53 5.01 17.41
CA GLN A 484 -38.53 4.20 16.71
C GLN A 484 -38.27 2.90 17.47
N GLU A 485 -39.24 1.99 17.46
CA GLU A 485 -39.23 0.77 18.29
C GLU A 485 -38.08 -0.20 17.98
N ASP A 486 -37.64 -0.23 16.73
CA ASP A 486 -36.57 -1.06 16.19
C ASP A 486 -35.19 -0.36 16.21
N ASN A 487 -35.11 0.87 16.73
CA ASN A 487 -33.87 1.62 16.74
C ASN A 487 -32.92 1.16 17.85
N ASN A 488 -31.89 0.43 17.43
CA ASN A 488 -30.81 -0.07 18.29
C ASN A 488 -29.49 0.69 18.09
N PHE A 489 -29.50 1.84 17.42
CA PHE A 489 -28.27 2.60 17.14
C PHE A 489 -27.75 3.27 18.41
N ILE A 490 -26.43 3.26 18.58
CA ILE A 490 -25.78 4.02 19.64
C ILE A 490 -24.44 4.58 19.15
N LYS A 491 -24.29 5.89 19.22
CA LYS A 491 -22.99 6.55 19.09
C LYS A 491 -22.26 6.41 20.42
N LEU A 492 -21.30 5.50 20.45
CA LEU A 492 -20.58 5.15 21.67
C LEU A 492 -19.37 6.09 21.84
N GLU A 493 -19.39 6.85 22.92
CA GLU A 493 -18.36 7.80 23.33
C GLU A 493 -17.97 7.52 24.79
N VAL A 494 -16.70 7.18 25.02
CA VAL A 494 -16.09 7.05 26.35
C VAL A 494 -14.93 8.04 26.42
N ILE A 495 -15.12 9.16 27.11
CA ILE A 495 -14.18 10.30 27.11
C ILE A 495 -13.87 10.68 28.56
N PRO A 496 -12.84 10.09 29.17
CA PRO A 496 -12.45 10.41 30.55
C PRO A 496 -11.75 11.78 30.66
N ASP A 497 -11.12 12.26 29.59
CA ASP A 497 -10.39 13.52 29.58
C ASP A 497 -11.31 14.70 29.20
N PRO A 498 -11.61 15.62 30.14
CA PRO A 498 -12.45 16.78 29.86
C PRO A 498 -11.73 17.89 29.09
N LYS A 499 -10.39 17.85 29.00
CA LYS A 499 -9.59 18.94 28.40
C LYS A 499 -9.39 18.75 26.90
N TYR A 500 -8.86 17.60 26.48
CA TYR A 500 -8.58 17.33 25.07
C TYR A 500 -9.69 16.53 24.39
N LEU A 501 -10.66 16.00 25.17
CA LEU A 501 -11.83 15.29 24.65
C LEU A 501 -11.48 14.12 23.72
N LEU A 502 -10.40 13.41 24.05
CA LEU A 502 -9.97 12.22 23.33
C LEU A 502 -10.69 10.97 23.87
N PRO A 503 -11.15 10.07 23.00
CA PRO A 503 -11.82 8.86 23.43
C PRO A 503 -10.81 7.86 24.03
N ASP A 504 -11.22 7.17 25.08
CA ASP A 504 -10.45 6.08 25.67
C ASP A 504 -10.60 4.80 24.82
N PRO A 505 -9.53 4.28 24.19
CA PRO A 505 -9.62 3.10 23.34
C PRO A 505 -10.04 1.84 24.11
N ILE A 506 -9.63 1.70 25.37
CA ILE A 506 -9.89 0.49 26.16
C ILE A 506 -11.34 0.49 26.64
N GLY A 507 -11.79 1.57 27.29
CA GLY A 507 -13.16 1.72 27.72
C GLY A 507 -14.16 1.67 26.57
N THR A 508 -13.80 2.22 25.40
CA THR A 508 -14.66 2.15 24.20
C THR A 508 -14.82 0.70 23.71
N LEU A 509 -13.73 -0.06 23.61
CA LEU A 509 -13.78 -1.47 23.19
C LEU A 509 -14.60 -2.33 24.19
N GLN A 510 -14.38 -2.14 25.49
CA GLN A 510 -15.11 -2.86 26.53
C GLN A 510 -16.62 -2.57 26.48
N ALA A 511 -17.01 -1.30 26.33
CA ALA A 511 -18.42 -0.94 26.20
C ALA A 511 -19.03 -1.45 24.89
N ALA A 512 -18.30 -1.38 23.78
CA ALA A 512 -18.76 -1.87 22.49
C ALA A 512 -19.03 -3.38 22.53
N GLU A 513 -18.13 -4.18 23.10
CA GLU A 513 -18.29 -5.63 23.19
C GLU A 513 -19.56 -6.02 23.94
N GLN A 514 -19.85 -5.35 25.06
CA GLN A 514 -21.06 -5.59 25.84
C GLN A 514 -22.32 -5.16 25.09
N LEU A 515 -22.30 -3.98 24.44
CA LEU A 515 -23.46 -3.44 23.75
C LEU A 515 -23.80 -4.24 22.48
N VAL A 516 -22.80 -4.72 21.73
CA VAL A 516 -23.04 -5.60 20.58
C VAL A 516 -23.69 -6.91 21.04
N LYS A 517 -23.24 -7.51 22.15
CA LYS A 517 -23.89 -8.70 22.75
C LYS A 517 -25.34 -8.44 23.18
N GLU A 518 -25.68 -7.20 23.52
CA GLU A 518 -27.05 -6.76 23.86
C GLU A 518 -27.91 -6.37 22.64
N GLY A 519 -27.39 -6.58 21.42
CA GLY A 519 -28.10 -6.32 20.16
C GLY A 519 -28.09 -4.86 19.71
N PHE A 520 -27.19 -4.03 20.23
CA PHE A 520 -27.01 -2.67 19.75
C PHE A 520 -26.28 -2.64 18.40
N ALA A 521 -26.72 -1.76 17.51
CA ALA A 521 -25.93 -1.28 16.38
C ALA A 521 -24.96 -0.20 16.91
N VAL A 522 -23.76 -0.62 17.29
CA VAL A 522 -22.76 0.26 17.90
C VAL A 522 -21.99 1.03 16.82
N LEU A 523 -21.96 2.35 16.95
CA LEU A 523 -21.19 3.28 16.13
C LEU A 523 -20.13 3.96 17.04
N PRO A 524 -18.93 3.36 17.19
CA PRO A 524 -17.93 3.79 18.17
C PRO A 524 -17.12 4.99 17.68
N TYR A 525 -17.09 6.06 18.48
CA TYR A 525 -16.21 7.20 18.30
C TYR A 525 -14.81 6.91 18.85
N ILE A 526 -13.81 6.95 17.98
CA ILE A 526 -12.44 6.52 18.30
C ILE A 526 -11.38 7.49 17.82
N ASN A 527 -10.18 7.37 18.39
CA ASN A 527 -8.98 7.90 17.75
C ASN A 527 -8.81 7.22 16.37
N ALA A 528 -8.17 7.91 15.43
CA ALA A 528 -7.83 7.30 14.14
C ALA A 528 -6.71 6.25 14.32
N ASP A 529 -7.10 5.08 14.82
CA ASP A 529 -6.27 3.92 15.12
C ASP A 529 -6.79 2.72 14.28
N PRO A 530 -6.04 2.31 13.25
CA PRO A 530 -6.43 1.18 12.40
C PRO A 530 -6.62 -0.14 13.13
N MET A 531 -5.85 -0.40 14.19
CA MET A 531 -5.93 -1.66 14.94
C MET A 531 -7.16 -1.70 15.83
N LEU A 532 -7.47 -0.59 16.50
CA LEU A 532 -8.71 -0.49 17.27
C LEU A 532 -9.94 -0.57 16.36
N ALA A 533 -9.91 0.12 15.21
CA ALA A 533 -11.00 0.05 14.22
C ALA A 533 -11.25 -1.40 13.77
N LYS A 534 -10.18 -2.15 13.50
CA LYS A 534 -10.29 -3.56 13.10
C LYS A 534 -10.91 -4.43 14.19
N ARG A 535 -10.48 -4.25 15.44
CA ARG A 535 -11.04 -5.00 16.59
C ARG A 535 -12.52 -4.69 16.82
N LEU A 536 -12.91 -3.41 16.69
CA LEU A 536 -14.31 -2.99 16.81
C LEU A 536 -15.20 -3.58 15.71
N GLU A 537 -14.67 -3.67 14.48
CA GLU A 537 -15.33 -4.41 13.40
C GLU A 537 -15.49 -5.90 13.75
N GLU A 538 -14.43 -6.57 14.20
CA GLU A 538 -14.43 -8.01 14.51
C GLU A 538 -15.41 -8.40 15.62
N ILE A 539 -15.62 -7.53 16.62
CA ILE A 539 -16.63 -7.77 17.66
C ILE A 539 -18.06 -7.46 17.21
N GLY A 540 -18.25 -6.91 16.01
CA GLY A 540 -19.56 -6.70 15.38
C GLY A 540 -20.13 -5.28 15.50
N CYS A 541 -19.30 -4.24 15.65
CA CYS A 541 -19.78 -2.86 15.52
C CYS A 541 -20.36 -2.61 14.11
N ALA A 542 -21.39 -1.76 14.03
CA ALA A 542 -22.10 -1.47 12.78
C ALA A 542 -21.34 -0.48 11.87
N THR A 543 -20.46 0.32 12.47
CA THR A 543 -19.51 1.22 11.79
C THR A 543 -18.23 1.32 12.60
N VAL A 544 -17.26 2.08 12.09
CA VAL A 544 -16.21 2.72 12.90
C VAL A 544 -16.21 4.22 12.65
N MET A 545 -16.01 5.01 13.71
CA MET A 545 -16.05 6.47 13.61
C MET A 545 -14.74 7.15 14.05
N PRO A 546 -13.69 7.14 13.21
CA PRO A 546 -12.42 7.78 13.54
C PRO A 546 -12.52 9.31 13.55
N LEU A 547 -11.86 9.92 14.52
CA LEU A 547 -11.77 11.38 14.63
C LEU A 547 -10.80 11.98 13.61
N ALA A 548 -11.20 13.08 12.96
CA ALA A 548 -10.31 13.90 12.12
C ALA A 548 -9.31 14.73 12.96
N SER A 549 -9.82 15.33 14.03
CA SER A 549 -9.10 16.03 15.09
C SER A 549 -10.02 16.11 16.32
N PRO A 550 -9.52 16.52 17.50
CA PRO A 550 -10.31 16.52 18.73
C PRO A 550 -11.66 17.24 18.61
N ILE A 551 -12.70 16.74 19.29
CA ILE A 551 -14.07 17.27 19.21
C ILE A 551 -14.11 18.77 19.50
N GLY A 552 -14.76 19.51 18.60
CA GLY A 552 -14.96 20.96 18.75
C GLY A 552 -13.71 21.81 18.49
N SER A 553 -12.58 21.22 18.10
CA SER A 553 -11.34 21.96 17.79
C SER A 553 -11.39 22.67 16.43
N GLY A 554 -12.08 22.09 15.43
CA GLY A 554 -12.14 22.62 14.07
C GLY A 554 -10.78 22.67 13.36
N GLN A 555 -9.84 21.79 13.71
CA GLN A 555 -8.48 21.77 13.17
C GLN A 555 -8.35 21.04 11.82
N GLY A 556 -9.46 20.49 11.30
CA GLY A 556 -9.51 19.75 10.06
C GLY A 556 -8.98 18.32 10.16
N LEU A 557 -8.67 17.72 9.01
CA LEU A 557 -8.19 16.34 8.91
C LEU A 557 -6.71 16.23 9.31
N LYS A 558 -6.41 16.17 10.61
CA LYS A 558 -5.02 16.01 11.11
C LYS A 558 -4.55 14.56 11.08
N THR A 559 -5.48 13.62 11.10
CA THR A 559 -5.23 12.18 11.14
C THR A 559 -5.48 11.50 9.78
N THR A 560 -5.39 12.25 8.67
CA THR A 560 -5.73 11.77 7.31
C THR A 560 -5.11 10.44 6.95
N ALA A 561 -3.81 10.25 7.21
CA ALA A 561 -3.12 9.00 6.87
C ALA A 561 -3.73 7.79 7.58
N ASN A 562 -4.10 7.93 8.86
CA ASN A 562 -4.70 6.85 9.63
C ASN A 562 -6.16 6.61 9.20
N ILE A 563 -6.92 7.67 8.92
CA ILE A 563 -8.29 7.56 8.38
C ILE A 563 -8.28 6.80 7.04
N GLN A 564 -7.32 7.11 6.16
CA GLN A 564 -7.16 6.41 4.88
C GLN A 564 -6.92 4.91 5.09
N ILE A 565 -6.03 4.52 6.02
CA ILE A 565 -5.79 3.11 6.36
C ILE A 565 -7.06 2.44 6.89
N ILE A 566 -7.86 3.14 7.70
CA ILE A 566 -9.14 2.59 8.21
C ILE A 566 -10.13 2.37 7.06
N ILE A 567 -10.28 3.35 6.16
CA ILE A 567 -11.15 3.26 4.98
C ILE A 567 -10.75 2.08 4.09
N GLU A 568 -9.46 1.86 3.87
CA GLU A 568 -8.96 0.79 3.01
C GLU A 568 -9.16 -0.61 3.59
N ASN A 569 -9.17 -0.76 4.91
CA ASN A 569 -9.19 -2.07 5.58
C ASN A 569 -10.56 -2.47 6.17
N ALA A 570 -11.44 -1.51 6.45
CA ALA A 570 -12.75 -1.79 7.02
C ALA A 570 -13.70 -2.34 5.95
N SER A 571 -14.44 -3.40 6.28
CA SER A 571 -15.55 -3.93 5.46
C SER A 571 -16.91 -3.40 5.91
N ILE A 572 -16.95 -2.68 7.04
CA ILE A 572 -18.11 -1.95 7.55
C ILE A 572 -17.96 -0.44 7.26
N PRO A 573 -19.06 0.33 7.23
CA PRO A 573 -19.00 1.76 6.89
C PRO A 573 -18.06 2.56 7.81
N VAL A 574 -17.26 3.44 7.21
CA VAL A 574 -16.37 4.36 7.93
C VAL A 574 -16.98 5.76 7.96
N VAL A 575 -17.24 6.27 9.16
CA VAL A 575 -17.83 7.61 9.36
C VAL A 575 -16.79 8.54 9.96
N VAL A 576 -16.32 9.54 9.22
CA VAL A 576 -15.39 10.52 9.81
C VAL A 576 -16.18 11.43 10.76
N ASP A 577 -15.86 11.36 12.05
CA ASP A 577 -16.50 12.15 13.11
C ASP A 577 -15.55 13.23 13.62
N ALA A 578 -16.11 14.33 14.08
CA ALA A 578 -15.39 15.42 14.72
C ALA A 578 -14.28 16.05 13.85
N GLY A 579 -13.65 17.10 14.38
CA GLY A 579 -12.50 17.79 13.79
C GLY A 579 -12.71 18.59 12.49
N ILE A 580 -13.67 18.21 11.63
CA ILE A 580 -14.02 18.93 10.41
C ILE A 580 -14.61 20.30 10.77
N GLY A 581 -13.96 21.37 10.31
CA GLY A 581 -14.30 22.76 10.54
C GLY A 581 -14.90 23.47 9.32
N SER A 582 -14.63 23.01 8.10
CA SER A 582 -15.07 23.67 6.87
C SER A 582 -15.61 22.71 5.79
N PRO A 583 -16.44 23.18 4.84
CA PRO A 583 -16.95 22.35 3.75
C PRO A 583 -15.86 21.74 2.87
N SER A 584 -14.72 22.41 2.65
CA SER A 584 -13.62 21.84 1.87
C SER A 584 -13.00 20.61 2.53
N GLU A 585 -12.95 20.59 3.87
CA GLU A 585 -12.47 19.44 4.63
C GLU A 585 -13.49 18.29 4.63
N ALA A 586 -14.79 18.60 4.65
CA ALA A 586 -15.86 17.61 4.48
C ALA A 586 -15.77 16.94 3.10
N ALA A 587 -15.58 17.73 2.04
CA ALA A 587 -15.39 17.21 0.68
C ALA A 587 -14.13 16.33 0.62
N GLN A 588 -13.03 16.78 1.21
CA GLN A 588 -11.78 16.01 1.26
C GLN A 588 -11.99 14.67 1.97
N ALA A 589 -12.71 14.61 3.09
CA ALA A 589 -12.98 13.36 3.80
C ALA A 589 -13.76 12.36 2.92
N MET A 590 -14.77 12.83 2.17
CA MET A 590 -15.50 11.97 1.23
C MET A 590 -14.68 11.57 0.01
N GLU A 591 -13.79 12.44 -0.48
CA GLU A 591 -12.84 12.12 -1.55
C GLU A 591 -11.83 11.02 -1.17
N LEU A 592 -11.50 10.88 0.12
CA LEU A 592 -10.67 9.79 0.62
C LEU A 592 -11.37 8.43 0.57
N GLY A 593 -12.71 8.43 0.43
CA GLY A 593 -13.52 7.22 0.39
C GLY A 593 -14.36 6.98 1.65
N ALA A 594 -14.45 7.95 2.57
CA ALA A 594 -15.35 7.84 3.72
C ALA A 594 -16.80 7.60 3.26
N ASP A 595 -17.55 6.78 4.01
CA ASP A 595 -18.94 6.47 3.68
C ASP A 595 -19.89 7.55 4.14
N ALA A 596 -19.58 8.20 5.26
CA ALA A 596 -20.36 9.30 5.80
C ALA A 596 -19.52 10.23 6.66
N LEU A 597 -20.09 11.38 7.00
CA LEU A 597 -19.52 12.38 7.90
C LEU A 597 -20.46 12.64 9.06
N LEU A 598 -19.93 12.83 10.27
CA LEU A 598 -20.70 13.39 11.39
C LEU A 598 -20.14 14.75 11.79
N ILE A 599 -20.87 15.82 11.49
CA ILE A 599 -20.42 17.20 11.65
C ILE A 599 -21.48 18.00 12.41
N ASN A 600 -21.24 18.26 13.70
CA ASN A 600 -22.12 19.13 14.50
C ASN A 600 -21.49 20.48 14.83
N SER A 601 -20.32 20.51 15.48
CA SER A 601 -19.80 21.75 16.06
C SER A 601 -19.53 22.85 15.01
N ALA A 602 -19.03 22.47 13.82
CA ALA A 602 -18.81 23.43 12.73
C ALA A 602 -20.11 24.05 12.21
N ILE A 603 -21.21 23.30 12.21
CA ILE A 603 -22.53 23.80 11.82
C ILE A 603 -23.09 24.68 12.94
N ALA A 604 -23.21 24.12 14.14
CA ALA A 604 -23.89 24.76 15.27
C ALA A 604 -23.23 26.08 15.72
N LEU A 605 -21.90 26.18 15.61
CA LEU A 605 -21.14 27.36 16.03
C LEU A 605 -20.84 28.33 14.87
N ALA A 606 -21.34 28.07 13.66
CA ALA A 606 -21.18 28.98 12.54
C ALA A 606 -21.96 30.29 12.77
N LYS A 607 -21.54 31.38 12.12
CA LYS A 607 -22.28 32.65 12.14
C LYS A 607 -23.72 32.47 11.61
N ASN A 608 -23.88 31.64 10.59
CA ASN A 608 -25.15 31.23 9.99
C ASN A 608 -25.21 29.69 9.92
N PRO A 609 -25.75 29.01 10.95
CA PRO A 609 -25.80 27.56 11.01
C PRO A 609 -26.56 26.90 9.84
N PRO A 610 -27.76 27.37 9.42
CA PRO A 610 -28.46 26.75 8.29
C PRO A 610 -27.69 26.81 6.97
N ALA A 611 -27.05 27.95 6.69
CA ALA A 611 -26.20 28.07 5.49
C ALA A 611 -24.99 27.14 5.56
N MET A 612 -24.36 27.01 6.72
CA MET A 612 -23.22 26.09 6.91
C MET A 612 -23.66 24.62 6.77
N ALA A 613 -24.83 24.26 7.29
CA ALA A 613 -25.41 22.93 7.14
C ALA A 613 -25.63 22.55 5.67
N GLN A 614 -26.22 23.47 4.88
CA GLN A 614 -26.38 23.27 3.44
C GLN A 614 -25.02 23.12 2.74
N ALA A 615 -24.04 23.95 3.09
CA ALA A 615 -22.71 23.88 2.51
C ALA A 615 -22.00 22.55 2.82
N MET A 616 -22.11 22.03 4.05
CA MET A 616 -21.57 20.73 4.44
C MET A 616 -22.23 19.58 3.67
N ASN A 617 -23.54 19.64 3.43
CA ASN A 617 -24.23 18.65 2.62
C ASN A 617 -23.75 18.66 1.17
N LEU A 618 -23.67 19.85 0.56
CA LEU A 618 -23.13 20.01 -0.80
C LEU A 618 -21.69 19.49 -0.90
N ALA A 619 -20.87 19.73 0.10
CA ALA A 619 -19.52 19.19 0.17
C ALA A 619 -19.49 17.66 0.29
N ALA A 620 -20.37 17.06 1.10
CA ALA A 620 -20.45 15.61 1.22
C ALA A 620 -20.86 14.96 -0.11
N VAL A 621 -21.86 15.52 -0.79
CA VAL A 621 -22.30 15.07 -2.12
C VAL A 621 -21.20 15.26 -3.15
N ALA A 622 -20.59 16.45 -3.23
CA ALA A 622 -19.54 16.76 -4.19
C ALA A 622 -18.31 15.86 -4.00
N GLY A 623 -17.86 15.67 -2.76
CA GLY A 623 -16.72 14.80 -2.45
C GLY A 623 -17.01 13.33 -2.77
N ARG A 624 -18.23 12.85 -2.49
CA ARG A 624 -18.63 11.47 -2.87
C ARG A 624 -18.69 11.30 -4.38
N LEU A 625 -19.25 12.28 -5.10
CA LEU A 625 -19.28 12.27 -6.56
C LEU A 625 -17.86 12.32 -7.13
N ALA A 626 -16.95 13.12 -6.56
CA ALA A 626 -15.55 13.18 -6.96
C ALA A 626 -14.83 11.84 -6.72
N TYR A 627 -15.10 11.18 -5.59
CA TYR A 627 -14.61 9.82 -5.32
C TYR A 627 -15.10 8.82 -6.37
N LEU A 628 -16.41 8.77 -6.63
CA LEU A 628 -17.01 7.85 -7.60
C LEU A 628 -16.61 8.16 -9.05
N ALA A 629 -16.44 9.43 -9.40
CA ALA A 629 -15.98 9.86 -10.72
C ALA A 629 -14.49 9.58 -10.96
N GLY A 630 -13.73 9.32 -9.88
CA GLY A 630 -12.29 9.18 -9.92
C GLY A 630 -11.61 10.54 -10.08
N ARG A 631 -11.24 11.18 -8.96
CA ARG A 631 -10.53 12.46 -9.01
C ARG A 631 -9.20 12.34 -9.77
N MET A 632 -8.78 13.44 -10.41
CA MET A 632 -7.44 13.52 -11.01
C MET A 632 -6.38 13.21 -9.93
N PRO A 633 -5.41 12.32 -10.20
CA PRO A 633 -4.36 12.00 -9.24
C PRO A 633 -3.60 13.26 -8.82
N LEU A 634 -3.37 13.41 -7.51
CA LEU A 634 -2.51 14.48 -6.99
C LEU A 634 -1.10 14.32 -7.58
N LYS A 635 -0.62 15.38 -8.24
CA LYS A 635 0.74 15.47 -8.78
C LYS A 635 1.55 16.43 -7.93
N THR A 636 2.81 16.12 -7.69
CA THR A 636 3.74 16.96 -6.90
C THR A 636 4.19 18.23 -7.63
N TYR A 637 3.99 18.28 -8.95
CA TYR A 637 4.32 19.43 -9.79
C TYR A 637 3.21 19.69 -10.80
N ALA A 638 3.01 20.97 -11.11
CA ALA A 638 2.05 21.39 -12.12
C ALA A 638 2.46 20.87 -13.50
N SER A 639 1.47 20.53 -14.31
CA SER A 639 1.62 20.22 -15.73
C SER A 639 0.81 21.24 -16.50
N ALA A 640 1.43 21.92 -17.47
CA ALA A 640 0.70 22.85 -18.32
C ALA A 640 -0.47 22.11 -19.00
N SER A 641 -1.67 22.67 -18.89
CA SER A 641 -2.88 22.14 -19.54
C SER A 641 -3.02 22.62 -20.99
N SER A 642 -2.26 23.65 -21.38
CA SER A 642 -2.25 24.25 -22.71
C SER A 642 -1.08 23.75 -23.56
N PRO A 643 -1.25 23.57 -24.87
CA PRO A 643 -0.14 23.29 -25.78
C PRO A 643 0.85 24.46 -25.77
N LEU A 644 2.15 24.17 -25.77
CA LEU A 644 3.22 25.18 -25.90
C LEU A 644 3.38 25.73 -27.34
N THR A 645 2.53 25.31 -28.28
CA THR A 645 2.50 25.86 -29.63
C THR A 645 1.77 27.20 -29.65
N GLY A 646 2.52 28.30 -29.82
CA GLY A 646 1.97 29.64 -30.09
C GLY A 646 2.33 30.73 -29.06
N THR A 647 3.17 30.45 -28.06
CA THR A 647 3.69 31.50 -27.18
C THR A 647 4.70 32.37 -27.93
N ILE A 648 4.35 33.63 -28.12
CA ILE A 648 5.24 34.67 -28.66
C ILE A 648 6.23 35.05 -27.55
N ASN A 649 7.52 34.90 -27.83
CA ASN A 649 8.61 35.30 -26.92
C ASN A 649 8.71 36.82 -26.77
#